data_AF-A0A7V6B4W2-F1
#
_entry.id   AF-A0A7V6B4W2-F1
#
_cell.length_a   1.000
_cell.length_b   1.000
_cell.length_c   1.000
_cell.angle_alpha   90.00
_cell.angle_beta   90.00
_cell.angle_gamma   90.00
#
_symmetry.space_group_name_H-M   'P 1'
#
loop_
_entity.id
_entity.type
_entity.pdbx_description
1 polymer ?
#
loop_
_entity_poly.entity_id
_entity_poly.type
_entity_poly.pdbx_seq_one_letter_code
_entity_poly.pdbx_strand_id
1 'polypeptide(L)'
;MRYARLLPSFASVAFVAVFFACGGGGGNPHVSDVQEATDEGLRPLEDGASEASDSGEVQPDTLNIEAASLGFKLFYKERVERAVIASQRFQFFGGPLFASNIEKVGIARNGSDFEVVPGPTDNNQIGISVWTTYNAWRIFRTKTLELALLRLLNGLIFFEQITGHPGVTSRMVYPGWTMTIDGLSNSVSYLRRFSPLTPPAFVDPTLENEVIRTLFRDVRITYRLEPDDFLFNYMPAVEPGPYAVTYSFSALPVFLRSSDCCCSLMRTPEPYLWAGAFWGNHNSRDNFPDLAFGFITAMRIVEEGLVPPEVMDAARKAVEASKRIGDLIVANSAIMTVDEHHTYDVLVPSGSVRPDGETENEDLGTLADCQMAFLAHAISSKGLSYPPEPVKAPGSIEYLLVDTLGDLVECQKPDYPRICTSLHEAFCGRTWADMDQMKIGGTPWLDLVRQIEESSPGSAEKLIGSFQDDFYEITLAVMALVEYADTVHDEALGADAREVLKELVALMREFGDIIYKKTKPAQYKERLYRAALFEAWAGLKDARIDDLGNLEPEEAQIARFEGLLSMPDTSTAPLMTQQQIDDAVRNELSGASASVQKRYKDAYGEEVPIRVTSNSYEARGYPEQDYPWRQVETPHHLVTGGLELLYAIGLCERMKDVVDCSWARLGCSYADVNKDGKVDEIDSALFSTARTAFSSVPCNASNYNCGQADLDRNGWVDDMDEAFLNASKGCYYESR
;
A
#
# COMPACT_ATOMS: atom_id res chain seq x y z
N MET A 1 43.12 -43.70 9.96
CA MET A 1 43.49 -42.30 10.26
C MET A 1 43.66 -41.53 8.95
N ARG A 2 42.95 -40.39 8.83
CA ARG A 2 43.10 -39.22 7.92
C ARG A 2 42.92 -39.46 6.41
N TYR A 3 41.82 -39.05 5.75
CA TYR A 3 41.25 -37.72 5.43
C TYR A 3 42.13 -36.80 4.54
N ALA A 4 41.62 -36.51 3.34
CA ALA A 4 41.69 -35.20 2.67
C ALA A 4 40.50 -35.06 1.70
N ARG A 5 39.69 -34.01 1.92
CA ARG A 5 38.48 -33.60 1.20
C ARG A 5 38.86 -32.75 -0.04
N LEU A 6 38.09 -32.90 -1.11
CA LEU A 6 37.95 -31.92 -2.19
C LEU A 6 36.61 -31.19 -1.97
N LEU A 7 36.68 -29.87 -1.78
CA LEU A 7 35.54 -28.93 -1.81
C LEU A 7 35.40 -28.40 -3.24
N PRO A 8 34.20 -28.35 -3.85
CA PRO A 8 33.96 -27.54 -5.03
C PRO A 8 33.70 -26.08 -4.64
N SER A 9 34.00 -25.20 -5.58
CA SER A 9 34.31 -23.79 -5.43
C SER A 9 33.09 -22.89 -5.22
N PHE A 10 33.27 -21.86 -4.38
CA PHE A 10 32.33 -20.74 -4.08
C PHE A 10 31.87 -19.88 -5.28
N ALA A 11 32.24 -20.21 -6.52
CA ALA A 11 31.96 -19.39 -7.70
C ALA A 11 30.53 -19.54 -8.24
N SER A 12 29.86 -20.66 -8.00
CA SER A 12 28.50 -20.92 -8.52
C SER A 12 27.40 -20.23 -7.71
N VAL A 13 27.66 -19.86 -6.45
CA VAL A 13 26.66 -19.24 -5.56
C VAL A 13 26.53 -17.73 -5.81
N ALA A 14 27.61 -17.07 -6.22
CA ALA A 14 27.58 -15.64 -6.59
C ALA A 14 26.77 -15.37 -7.88
N PHE A 15 26.57 -16.38 -8.73
CA PHE A 15 25.85 -16.23 -9.99
C PHE A 15 24.32 -16.24 -9.80
N VAL A 16 23.80 -16.94 -8.79
CA VAL A 16 22.34 -17.03 -8.54
C VAL A 16 21.80 -15.73 -7.91
N ALA A 17 22.62 -15.00 -7.14
CA ALA A 17 22.23 -13.76 -6.47
C ALA A 17 21.98 -12.56 -7.41
N VAL A 18 22.43 -12.62 -8.67
CA VAL A 18 22.26 -11.53 -9.64
C VAL A 18 20.89 -11.59 -10.35
N PHE A 19 20.22 -12.74 -10.38
CA PHE A 19 19.01 -12.93 -11.20
C PHE A 19 17.70 -12.67 -10.48
N PHE A 20 17.62 -12.98 -9.19
CA PHE A 20 16.44 -12.58 -8.40
C PHE A 20 16.37 -11.05 -8.23
N ALA A 21 17.50 -10.33 -8.37
CA ALA A 21 17.59 -8.88 -8.16
C ALA A 21 16.95 -7.99 -9.25
N CYS A 22 16.22 -8.55 -10.22
CA CYS A 22 15.63 -7.76 -11.31
C CYS A 22 14.30 -7.03 -11.00
N GLY A 23 13.79 -7.11 -9.76
CA GLY A 23 12.56 -6.40 -9.34
C GLY A 23 12.72 -5.42 -8.16
N GLY A 24 13.95 -5.19 -7.67
CA GLY A 24 14.18 -4.47 -6.41
C GLY A 24 14.16 -2.95 -6.51
N GLY A 25 12.98 -2.35 -6.50
CA GLY A 25 12.75 -0.90 -6.34
C GLY A 25 11.86 -0.61 -5.13
N GLY A 26 12.32 -0.93 -3.92
CA GLY A 26 11.54 -0.77 -2.69
C GLY A 26 12.39 -0.29 -1.52
N GLY A 27 12.13 0.94 -1.06
CA GLY A 27 12.91 1.63 -0.04
C GLY A 27 12.84 0.95 1.33
N ASN A 28 13.99 0.89 2.00
CA ASN A 28 14.14 0.42 3.36
C ASN A 28 14.24 1.63 4.31
N PRO A 29 13.17 2.06 5.01
CA PRO A 29 13.31 3.10 6.03
C PRO A 29 13.81 2.45 7.33
N HIS A 30 15.08 2.69 7.66
CA HIS A 30 15.67 2.34 8.94
C HIS A 30 14.90 3.00 10.11
N VAL A 31 14.37 2.18 11.03
CA VAL A 31 13.89 2.61 12.35
C VAL A 31 14.94 2.22 13.39
N SER A 32 15.39 3.20 14.20
CA SER A 32 16.39 3.02 15.25
C SER A 32 15.78 2.81 16.64
N ASP A 33 16.16 1.70 17.27
CA ASP A 33 16.32 1.35 18.70
C ASP A 33 15.48 2.02 19.80
N VAL A 34 14.70 1.20 20.53
CA VAL A 34 14.27 1.44 21.92
C VAL A 34 14.47 0.16 22.75
N GLN A 35 15.06 0.30 23.95
CA GLN A 35 15.54 -0.76 24.84
C GLN A 35 14.42 -1.57 25.53
N GLU A 36 14.54 -2.90 25.49
CA GLU A 36 13.74 -3.86 26.27
C GLU A 36 14.17 -3.95 27.75
N ALA A 37 13.19 -4.10 28.64
CA ALA A 37 13.38 -4.54 30.01
C ALA A 37 12.80 -5.97 30.17
N THR A 38 13.63 -6.87 30.68
CA THR A 38 13.34 -8.28 30.95
C THR A 38 12.55 -8.47 32.24
N ASP A 39 11.61 -9.42 32.28
CA ASP A 39 11.37 -10.20 33.50
C ASP A 39 10.85 -11.62 33.20
N GLU A 40 11.46 -12.61 33.87
CA GLU A 40 11.17 -14.04 33.80
C GLU A 40 10.29 -14.47 34.98
N GLY A 41 9.39 -15.45 34.80
CA GLY A 41 8.66 -16.01 35.95
C GLY A 41 7.67 -17.15 35.69
N LEU A 42 8.18 -18.32 35.29
CA LEU A 42 7.79 -19.69 35.74
C LEU A 42 6.30 -20.14 35.87
N ARG A 43 5.98 -21.16 35.06
CA ARG A 43 4.92 -22.22 35.08
C ARG A 43 4.78 -22.97 36.44
N PRO A 44 3.78 -23.89 36.74
CA PRO A 44 3.19 -24.90 35.81
C PRO A 44 1.78 -25.53 36.06
N LEU A 45 1.29 -26.27 35.03
CA LEU A 45 0.48 -27.55 34.99
C LEU A 45 -0.86 -27.60 35.79
N GLU A 46 -1.99 -28.22 35.40
CA GLU A 46 -2.25 -29.52 34.74
C GLU A 46 -3.79 -29.72 34.53
N ASP A 47 -4.17 -30.47 33.50
CA ASP A 47 -5.31 -31.42 33.29
C ASP A 47 -6.76 -31.21 33.82
N GLY A 48 -7.74 -31.46 32.94
CA GLY A 48 -9.11 -31.83 33.32
C GLY A 48 -10.11 -31.93 32.15
N ALA A 49 -10.65 -33.14 31.91
CA ALA A 49 -11.42 -33.54 30.72
C ALA A 49 -12.94 -33.28 30.76
N SER A 50 -13.52 -33.23 29.54
CA SER A 50 -14.85 -33.69 29.06
C SER A 50 -16.14 -33.21 29.75
N GLU A 51 -17.09 -32.70 28.96
CA GLU A 51 -18.24 -33.46 28.41
C GLU A 51 -19.14 -32.55 27.58
N ALA A 52 -19.68 -33.11 26.49
CA ALA A 52 -20.61 -32.47 25.59
C ALA A 52 -22.05 -32.54 26.13
N SER A 53 -22.81 -31.45 26.01
CA SER A 53 -24.26 -31.54 25.87
C SER A 53 -24.79 -30.43 24.95
N ASP A 54 -25.15 -30.86 23.76
CA ASP A 54 -25.94 -30.17 22.75
C ASP A 54 -27.34 -29.84 23.32
N SER A 55 -27.64 -28.55 23.43
CA SER A 55 -29.01 -28.03 23.44
C SER A 55 -29.00 -26.67 22.79
N GLY A 56 -29.43 -26.62 21.52
CA GLY A 56 -29.61 -25.41 20.75
C GLY A 56 -30.59 -24.42 21.40
N GLU A 57 -30.02 -23.48 22.14
CA GLU A 57 -30.43 -22.09 22.17
C GLU A 57 -29.35 -21.33 21.40
N VAL A 58 -29.73 -20.56 20.38
CA VAL A 58 -28.83 -19.53 19.84
C VAL A 58 -28.67 -18.51 20.95
N GLN A 59 -27.62 -18.68 21.76
CA GLN A 59 -27.20 -17.64 22.70
C GLN A 59 -26.92 -16.39 21.87
N PRO A 60 -27.35 -15.20 22.32
CA PRO A 60 -26.82 -13.97 21.75
C PRO A 60 -25.30 -14.06 21.87
N ASP A 61 -24.56 -13.95 20.76
CA ASP A 61 -23.10 -13.98 20.75
C ASP A 61 -22.60 -13.13 21.92
N THR A 62 -22.07 -13.78 22.95
CA THR A 62 -21.57 -13.08 24.12
C THR A 62 -20.37 -12.27 23.66
N LEU A 63 -20.47 -10.94 23.74
CA LEU A 63 -19.42 -10.02 23.33
C LEU A 63 -18.08 -10.43 23.97
N ASN A 64 -17.06 -10.69 23.16
CA ASN A 64 -15.71 -10.90 23.67
C ASN A 64 -15.14 -9.54 24.11
N ILE A 65 -15.08 -9.32 25.42
CA ILE A 65 -14.61 -8.07 26.02
C ILE A 65 -13.18 -7.70 25.59
N GLU A 66 -12.30 -8.68 25.44
CA GLU A 66 -10.90 -8.44 25.05
C GLU A 66 -10.83 -7.96 23.59
N ALA A 67 -11.55 -8.63 22.70
CA ALA A 67 -11.64 -8.24 21.29
C ALA A 67 -12.32 -6.88 21.11
N ALA A 68 -13.39 -6.60 21.86
CA ALA A 68 -14.08 -5.30 21.84
C ALA A 68 -13.21 -4.16 22.38
N SER A 69 -12.44 -4.44 23.43
CA SER A 69 -11.46 -3.50 23.99
C SER A 69 -10.35 -3.19 22.99
N LEU A 70 -9.80 -4.21 22.32
CA LEU A 70 -8.77 -4.04 21.30
C LEU A 70 -9.29 -3.25 20.10
N GLY A 71 -10.48 -3.62 19.60
CA GLY A 71 -11.14 -2.89 18.51
C GLY A 71 -11.43 -1.43 18.85
N PHE A 72 -11.85 -1.13 20.09
CA PHE A 72 -12.01 0.26 20.53
C PHE A 72 -10.67 1.01 20.53
N LYS A 73 -9.62 0.46 21.16
CA LYS A 73 -8.31 1.12 21.27
C LYS A 73 -7.74 1.51 19.91
N LEU A 74 -7.80 0.58 18.95
CA LEU A 74 -7.28 0.79 17.61
C LEU A 74 -8.18 1.72 16.79
N PHE A 75 -9.50 1.51 16.83
CA PHE A 75 -10.40 2.02 15.81
C PHE A 75 -11.59 2.83 16.32
N TYR A 76 -11.57 3.38 17.54
CA TYR A 76 -12.68 4.24 17.95
C TYR A 76 -12.94 5.34 16.92
N LYS A 77 -14.21 5.60 16.66
CA LYS A 77 -14.70 6.41 15.53
C LYS A 77 -13.89 7.68 15.27
N GLU A 78 -13.60 8.47 16.30
CA GLU A 78 -12.90 9.74 16.14
C GLU A 78 -11.41 9.59 15.79
N ARG A 79 -10.76 8.51 16.25
CA ARG A 79 -9.40 8.13 15.84
C ARG A 79 -9.34 7.74 14.37
N VAL A 80 -10.30 6.94 13.92
CA VAL A 80 -10.45 6.58 12.49
C VAL A 80 -10.66 7.82 11.64
N GLU A 81 -11.56 8.73 12.05
CA GLU A 81 -11.77 10.00 11.33
C GLU A 81 -10.49 10.83 11.24
N ARG A 82 -9.69 10.91 12.32
CA ARG A 82 -8.39 11.63 12.29
C ARG A 82 -7.37 10.97 11.36
N ALA A 83 -7.21 9.64 11.42
CA ALA A 83 -6.29 8.93 10.52
C ALA A 83 -6.67 9.14 9.05
N VAL A 84 -7.97 9.08 8.74
CA VAL A 84 -8.49 9.35 7.40
C VAL A 84 -8.24 10.81 7.01
N ILE A 85 -8.53 11.79 7.86
CA ILE A 85 -8.23 13.20 7.57
C ILE A 85 -6.74 13.40 7.30
N ALA A 86 -5.85 12.82 8.11
CA ALA A 86 -4.41 12.90 7.93
C ALA A 86 -3.98 12.33 6.58
N SER A 87 -4.46 11.14 6.22
CA SER A 87 -4.17 10.53 4.92
C SER A 87 -4.68 11.39 3.76
N GLN A 88 -5.91 11.91 3.86
CA GLN A 88 -6.54 12.75 2.82
C GLN A 88 -5.83 14.08 2.62
N ARG A 89 -5.16 14.60 3.66
CA ARG A 89 -4.34 15.82 3.63
C ARG A 89 -2.92 15.56 3.13
N PHE A 90 -2.30 14.45 3.50
CA PHE A 90 -0.85 14.31 3.41
C PHE A 90 -0.36 13.11 2.59
N GLN A 91 -1.21 12.13 2.25
CA GLN A 91 -0.84 10.97 1.42
C GLN A 91 -1.60 10.92 0.10
N PHE A 92 -2.79 11.55 0.05
CA PHE A 92 -3.65 11.53 -1.13
C PHE A 92 -3.66 12.86 -1.87
N PHE A 93 -3.34 12.83 -3.17
CA PHE A 93 -3.06 14.00 -4.00
C PHE A 93 -3.94 14.06 -5.24
N GLY A 94 -4.10 15.23 -5.86
CA GLY A 94 -4.81 15.35 -7.15
C GLY A 94 -5.74 16.55 -7.16
N GLY A 95 -6.93 16.37 -6.61
CA GLY A 95 -7.95 17.41 -6.49
C GLY A 95 -8.81 17.27 -5.22
N PRO A 96 -9.76 18.20 -5.00
CA PRO A 96 -10.75 18.06 -3.93
C PRO A 96 -11.63 16.81 -4.12
N LEU A 97 -11.99 16.48 -5.36
CA LEU A 97 -12.96 15.39 -5.64
C LEU A 97 -12.34 14.07 -6.12
N PHE A 98 -11.03 14.00 -6.32
CA PHE A 98 -10.33 12.77 -6.71
C PHE A 98 -8.94 12.75 -6.06
N ALA A 99 -8.41 11.55 -5.80
CA ALA A 99 -7.04 11.45 -5.32
C ALA A 99 -6.27 10.22 -5.79
N SER A 100 -4.96 10.34 -5.96
CA SER A 100 -3.98 9.26 -6.09
C SER A 100 -3.19 9.10 -4.79
N ASN A 101 -2.70 7.88 -4.52
CA ASN A 101 -1.86 7.58 -3.36
C ASN A 101 -0.41 7.48 -3.78
N ILE A 102 0.44 8.33 -3.22
CA ILE A 102 1.87 8.29 -3.48
C ILE A 102 2.53 8.10 -2.13
N GLU A 103 3.11 6.92 -1.91
CA GLU A 103 3.57 6.43 -0.61
C GLU A 103 4.67 7.27 0.05
N LYS A 104 5.24 8.26 -0.64
CA LYS A 104 6.37 9.07 -0.19
C LYS A 104 6.11 10.53 -0.43
N VAL A 105 6.26 11.33 0.63
CA VAL A 105 5.83 12.73 0.63
C VAL A 105 6.79 13.58 1.45
N GLY A 106 7.02 14.80 0.99
CA GLY A 106 7.62 15.87 1.77
C GLY A 106 6.54 16.81 2.30
N ILE A 107 6.49 17.02 3.62
CA ILE A 107 5.51 17.91 4.26
C ILE A 107 6.23 19.04 4.97
N ALA A 108 5.93 20.28 4.62
CA ALA A 108 6.34 21.47 5.36
C ALA A 108 5.13 22.10 6.05
N ARG A 109 5.34 22.63 7.26
CA ARG A 109 4.31 23.30 8.07
C ARG A 109 4.80 24.66 8.55
N ASN A 110 3.92 25.66 8.46
CA ASN A 110 4.06 26.98 9.08
C ASN A 110 2.70 27.45 9.62
N GLY A 111 2.44 27.23 10.91
CA GLY A 111 1.14 27.52 11.52
C GLY A 111 0.04 26.59 10.99
N SER A 112 -0.93 27.19 10.29
CA SER A 112 -2.02 26.50 9.59
C SER A 112 -1.75 26.26 8.10
N ASP A 113 -0.62 26.76 7.60
CA ASP A 113 -0.22 26.60 6.20
C ASP A 113 0.68 25.37 6.05
N PHE A 114 0.36 24.53 5.08
CA PHE A 114 1.13 23.34 4.73
C PHE A 114 1.55 23.40 3.27
N GLU A 115 2.74 22.90 2.98
CA GLU A 115 3.16 22.53 1.63
C GLU A 115 3.41 21.03 1.58
N VAL A 116 2.87 20.37 0.57
CA VAL A 116 3.07 18.93 0.34
C VAL A 116 3.62 18.69 -1.06
N VAL A 117 4.75 18.00 -1.10
CA VAL A 117 5.42 17.57 -2.33
C VAL A 117 5.31 16.05 -2.41
N PRO A 118 4.53 15.48 -3.33
CA PRO A 118 4.59 14.04 -3.58
C PRO A 118 5.97 13.71 -4.16
N GLY A 119 6.64 12.69 -3.61
CA GLY A 119 7.83 12.13 -4.24
C GLY A 119 7.45 11.29 -5.47
N PRO A 120 8.39 10.96 -6.36
CA PRO A 120 8.21 9.80 -7.21
C PRO A 120 8.19 8.56 -6.31
N THR A 121 7.16 7.73 -6.44
CA THR A 121 7.15 6.39 -5.86
C THR A 121 6.94 5.40 -6.96
N ASP A 122 7.54 4.24 -6.78
CA ASP A 122 7.40 3.15 -7.70
C ASP A 122 5.95 2.64 -7.69
N ASN A 123 5.35 2.27 -6.55
CA ASN A 123 3.95 1.81 -6.50
C ASN A 123 2.96 2.82 -5.88
N ASN A 124 1.67 2.63 -6.16
CA ASN A 124 0.55 3.36 -5.57
C ASN A 124 -0.40 2.36 -4.91
N GLN A 125 -0.76 2.58 -3.64
CA GLN A 125 -1.66 1.71 -2.87
C GLN A 125 -3.10 2.24 -2.81
N ILE A 126 -3.63 2.74 -3.93
CA ILE A 126 -4.98 3.31 -3.92
C ILE A 126 -6.05 2.24 -3.70
N GLY A 127 -5.85 1.03 -4.20
CA GLY A 127 -6.88 0.00 -4.18
C GLY A 127 -7.12 -0.57 -2.79
N ILE A 128 -6.05 -0.91 -2.07
CA ILE A 128 -6.11 -1.23 -0.64
C ILE A 128 -6.72 -0.06 0.14
N SER A 129 -6.36 1.19 -0.19
CA SER A 129 -6.96 2.37 0.48
C SER A 129 -8.47 2.49 0.26
N VAL A 130 -8.97 2.17 -0.94
CA VAL A 130 -10.41 2.09 -1.23
C VAL A 130 -11.05 0.98 -0.39
N TRP A 131 -10.41 -0.19 -0.33
CA TRP A 131 -10.89 -1.34 0.43
C TRP A 131 -10.95 -1.05 1.94
N THR A 132 -9.89 -0.54 2.56
CA THR A 132 -9.86 -0.22 3.99
C THR A 132 -10.82 0.91 4.34
N THR A 133 -10.90 1.95 3.51
CA THR A 133 -11.85 3.07 3.72
C THR A 133 -13.29 2.60 3.59
N TYR A 134 -13.61 1.70 2.64
CA TYR A 134 -14.95 1.14 2.52
C TYR A 134 -15.33 0.27 3.71
N ASN A 135 -14.42 -0.59 4.19
CA ASN A 135 -14.66 -1.39 5.39
C ASN A 135 -14.85 -0.53 6.64
N ALA A 136 -14.03 0.51 6.81
CA ALA A 136 -14.24 1.51 7.86
C ALA A 136 -15.61 2.19 7.71
N TRP A 137 -16.00 2.62 6.50
CA TRP A 137 -17.30 3.23 6.28
C TRP A 137 -18.46 2.27 6.61
N ARG A 138 -18.35 0.98 6.28
CA ARG A 138 -19.38 -0.02 6.62
C ARG A 138 -19.62 -0.13 8.12
N ILE A 139 -18.57 0.05 8.93
CA ILE A 139 -18.62 0.04 10.40
C ILE A 139 -19.15 1.36 10.96
N PHE A 140 -18.50 2.49 10.62
CA PHE A 140 -18.70 3.77 11.30
C PHE A 140 -19.73 4.69 10.65
N ARG A 141 -19.99 4.53 9.33
CA ARG A 141 -21.00 5.27 8.54
C ARG A 141 -20.90 6.81 8.69
N THR A 142 -19.68 7.34 8.74
CA THR A 142 -19.45 8.77 8.92
C THR A 142 -19.32 9.50 7.59
N LYS A 143 -19.69 10.79 7.59
CA LYS A 143 -19.56 11.63 6.39
C LYS A 143 -18.10 11.84 5.98
N THR A 144 -17.16 11.87 6.94
CA THR A 144 -15.72 11.93 6.69
C THR A 144 -15.26 10.75 5.83
N LEU A 145 -15.66 9.53 6.21
CA LEU A 145 -15.35 8.30 5.48
C LEU A 145 -16.03 8.25 4.11
N GLU A 146 -17.28 8.71 4.01
CA GLU A 146 -18.02 8.80 2.75
C GLU A 146 -17.31 9.69 1.73
N LEU A 147 -16.89 10.90 2.14
CA LEU A 147 -16.19 11.85 1.27
C LEU A 147 -14.77 11.39 0.93
N ALA A 148 -14.07 10.73 1.85
CA ALA A 148 -12.78 10.11 1.58
C ALA A 148 -12.93 8.99 0.53
N LEU A 149 -13.91 8.09 0.71
CA LEU A 149 -14.19 7.00 -0.24
C LEU A 149 -14.54 7.53 -1.63
N LEU A 150 -15.37 8.58 -1.70
CA LEU A 150 -15.68 9.27 -2.96
C LEU A 150 -14.41 9.74 -3.68
N ARG A 151 -13.49 10.41 -2.97
CA ARG A 151 -12.22 10.89 -3.56
C ARG A 151 -11.37 9.74 -4.09
N LEU A 152 -11.29 8.63 -3.35
CA LEU A 152 -10.49 7.46 -3.75
C LEU A 152 -11.09 6.74 -4.96
N LEU A 153 -12.43 6.58 -5.01
CA LEU A 153 -13.12 6.00 -6.17
C LEU A 153 -12.95 6.86 -7.43
N ASN A 154 -13.05 8.18 -7.31
CA ASN A 154 -12.73 9.08 -8.42
C ASN A 154 -11.25 9.05 -8.80
N GLY A 155 -10.37 8.74 -7.84
CA GLY A 155 -8.97 8.41 -8.09
C GLY A 155 -8.81 7.21 -9.02
N LEU A 156 -9.45 6.08 -8.72
CA LEU A 156 -9.43 4.89 -9.59
C LEU A 156 -9.88 5.21 -11.02
N ILE A 157 -10.87 6.08 -11.19
CA ILE A 157 -11.32 6.55 -12.52
C ILE A 157 -10.22 7.37 -13.20
N PHE A 158 -9.56 8.25 -12.46
CA PHE A 158 -8.50 9.12 -12.96
C PHE A 158 -7.30 8.32 -13.50
N PHE A 159 -6.97 7.18 -12.87
CA PHE A 159 -5.91 6.27 -13.33
C PHE A 159 -6.08 5.78 -14.78
N GLU A 160 -7.31 5.62 -15.25
CA GLU A 160 -7.59 5.30 -16.65
C GLU A 160 -7.68 6.58 -17.51
N GLN A 161 -8.45 7.57 -17.04
CA GLN A 161 -8.82 8.74 -17.84
C GLN A 161 -7.64 9.62 -18.22
N ILE A 162 -6.60 9.68 -17.38
CA ILE A 162 -5.46 10.58 -17.55
C ILE A 162 -4.76 10.36 -18.90
N THR A 163 -4.72 9.11 -19.38
CA THR A 163 -4.03 8.75 -20.62
C THR A 163 -4.83 9.19 -21.84
N GLY A 164 -6.16 9.27 -21.73
CA GLY A 164 -7.07 9.48 -22.84
C GLY A 164 -7.34 8.23 -23.69
N HIS A 165 -6.67 7.10 -23.40
CA HIS A 165 -6.91 5.81 -24.05
C HIS A 165 -7.78 4.93 -23.16
N PRO A 166 -9.01 4.58 -23.59
CA PRO A 166 -9.87 3.71 -22.80
C PRO A 166 -9.19 2.36 -22.50
N GLY A 167 -9.21 1.95 -21.23
CA GLY A 167 -8.58 0.73 -20.72
C GLY A 167 -7.09 0.82 -20.42
N VAL A 168 -6.38 1.89 -20.79
CA VAL A 168 -4.99 2.08 -20.39
C VAL A 168 -4.95 2.64 -18.98
N THR A 169 -4.36 1.89 -18.05
CA THR A 169 -4.11 2.30 -16.68
C THR A 169 -2.63 2.65 -16.47
N SER A 170 -2.31 3.23 -15.32
CA SER A 170 -0.98 3.70 -14.99
C SER A 170 -0.56 3.32 -13.57
N ARG A 171 0.74 3.36 -13.30
CA ARG A 171 1.33 3.14 -11.98
C ARG A 171 1.33 4.41 -11.12
N MET A 172 1.49 5.56 -11.76
CA MET A 172 1.58 6.88 -11.13
C MET A 172 0.81 7.89 -11.95
N VAL A 173 0.06 8.78 -11.30
CA VAL A 173 -0.73 9.80 -12.00
C VAL A 173 -0.63 11.15 -11.31
N TYR A 174 -0.29 12.17 -12.08
CA TYR A 174 -0.12 13.55 -11.64
C TYR A 174 -0.91 14.47 -12.57
N PRO A 175 -1.81 15.32 -12.07
CA PRO A 175 -2.56 16.23 -12.93
C PRO A 175 -1.70 17.36 -13.55
N GLY A 176 -0.45 17.52 -13.11
CA GLY A 176 0.50 18.48 -13.70
C GLY A 176 0.17 19.92 -13.34
N TRP A 177 -0.16 20.17 -12.07
CA TRP A 177 -0.47 21.51 -11.54
C TRP A 177 -0.05 21.66 -10.07
N THR A 178 0.18 22.89 -9.64
CA THR A 178 0.17 23.25 -8.23
C THR A 178 -1.26 23.58 -7.82
N MET A 179 -1.74 22.98 -6.73
CA MET A 179 -3.07 23.21 -6.20
C MET A 179 -2.98 23.75 -4.78
N THR A 180 -3.76 24.78 -4.44
CA THR A 180 -3.95 25.20 -3.05
C THR A 180 -5.39 24.97 -2.65
N ILE A 181 -5.62 24.11 -1.66
CA ILE A 181 -6.90 23.97 -0.96
C ILE A 181 -6.82 24.82 0.31
N ASP A 182 -7.67 25.84 0.40
CA ASP A 182 -7.77 26.72 1.55
C ASP A 182 -9.07 26.43 2.30
N GLY A 183 -8.97 25.66 3.38
CA GLY A 183 -10.09 25.34 4.26
C GLY A 183 -10.53 26.48 5.17
N LEU A 184 -9.74 27.55 5.30
CA LEU A 184 -10.10 28.75 6.06
C LEU A 184 -11.06 29.63 5.25
N SER A 185 -10.76 29.80 3.96
CA SER A 185 -11.62 30.56 3.04
C SER A 185 -12.61 29.68 2.26
N ASN A 186 -12.52 28.36 2.42
CA ASN A 186 -13.30 27.36 1.69
C ASN A 186 -13.20 27.56 0.17
N SER A 187 -11.97 27.58 -0.33
CA SER A 187 -11.66 27.80 -1.74
C SER A 187 -10.55 26.87 -2.24
N VAL A 188 -10.49 26.69 -3.56
CA VAL A 188 -9.40 25.98 -4.22
C VAL A 188 -8.85 26.83 -5.37
N SER A 189 -7.54 26.80 -5.57
CA SER A 189 -6.91 27.42 -6.74
C SER A 189 -5.91 26.47 -7.40
N TYR A 190 -5.80 26.57 -8.72
CA TYR A 190 -4.95 25.72 -9.54
C TYR A 190 -4.03 26.59 -10.39
N LEU A 191 -2.75 26.27 -10.40
CA LEU A 191 -1.72 26.91 -11.19
C LEU A 191 -0.96 25.86 -11.98
N ARG A 192 -0.74 26.10 -13.27
CA ARG A 192 0.22 25.34 -14.08
C ARG A 192 1.26 26.31 -14.59
N ARG A 193 2.54 26.10 -14.25
CA ARG A 193 3.61 27.05 -14.60
C ARG A 193 3.25 28.50 -14.25
N PHE A 194 2.77 28.71 -13.03
CA PHE A 194 2.32 30.00 -12.47
C PHE A 194 1.11 30.65 -13.14
N SER A 195 0.48 29.98 -14.11
CA SER A 195 -0.72 30.48 -14.79
C SER A 195 -1.98 29.81 -14.21
N PRO A 196 -3.06 30.55 -13.94
CA PRO A 196 -4.34 29.96 -13.53
C PRO A 196 -4.81 28.89 -14.51
N LEU A 197 -5.30 27.78 -13.98
CA LEU A 197 -5.84 26.66 -14.73
C LEU A 197 -7.26 26.34 -14.25
N THR A 198 -8.11 25.86 -15.15
CA THR A 198 -9.38 25.22 -14.79
C THR A 198 -9.24 23.71 -14.98
N PRO A 199 -9.48 22.87 -13.95
CA PRO A 199 -9.47 21.42 -14.09
C PRO A 199 -10.45 20.96 -15.18
N PRO A 200 -10.09 19.96 -16.00
CA PRO A 200 -10.92 19.50 -17.11
C PRO A 200 -12.11 18.63 -16.68
N ALA A 201 -12.08 18.06 -15.47
CA ALA A 201 -13.11 17.18 -14.93
C ALA A 201 -13.33 17.43 -13.42
N PHE A 202 -14.42 16.86 -12.88
CA PHE A 202 -14.77 16.81 -11.46
C PHE A 202 -14.99 18.17 -10.78
N VAL A 203 -16.02 18.92 -11.22
CA VAL A 203 -16.40 20.16 -10.53
C VAL A 203 -17.91 20.17 -10.28
N ASP A 204 -18.31 19.57 -9.16
CA ASP A 204 -19.54 19.97 -8.47
C ASP A 204 -19.14 20.92 -7.35
N PRO A 205 -19.40 22.24 -7.47
CA PRO A 205 -19.02 23.21 -6.46
C PRO A 205 -19.64 22.94 -5.08
N THR A 206 -20.81 22.30 -5.02
CA THR A 206 -21.47 21.98 -3.75
C THR A 206 -20.70 20.89 -3.02
N LEU A 207 -20.38 19.81 -3.74
CA LEU A 207 -19.62 18.68 -3.21
C LEU A 207 -18.17 19.06 -2.89
N GLU A 208 -17.55 19.88 -3.74
CA GLU A 208 -16.21 20.43 -3.49
C GLU A 208 -16.16 21.19 -2.15
N ASN A 209 -17.13 22.09 -1.93
CA ASN A 209 -17.23 22.83 -0.68
C ASN A 209 -17.45 21.91 0.53
N GLU A 210 -18.24 20.86 0.38
CA GLU A 210 -18.46 19.88 1.45
C GLU A 210 -17.17 19.12 1.80
N VAL A 211 -16.42 18.70 0.78
CA VAL A 211 -15.11 18.06 0.96
C VAL A 211 -14.13 18.99 1.64
N ILE A 212 -14.01 20.25 1.20
CA ILE A 212 -13.09 21.22 1.79
C ILE A 212 -13.40 21.42 3.28
N ARG A 213 -14.68 21.63 3.63
CA ARG A 213 -15.10 21.82 5.02
C ARG A 213 -14.92 20.59 5.90
N THR A 214 -14.96 19.39 5.33
CA THR A 214 -14.87 18.15 6.10
C THR A 214 -13.42 17.69 6.26
N LEU A 215 -12.67 17.63 5.16
CA LEU A 215 -11.33 17.04 5.14
C LEU A 215 -10.22 18.07 5.32
N PHE A 216 -10.44 19.32 4.92
CA PHE A 216 -9.39 20.36 4.88
C PHE A 216 -9.66 21.52 5.85
N ARG A 217 -10.61 21.36 6.76
CA ARG A 217 -10.98 22.36 7.76
C ARG A 217 -9.77 22.91 8.51
N ASP A 218 -9.79 24.22 8.72
CA ASP A 218 -8.85 24.98 9.55
C ASP A 218 -7.38 24.96 9.08
N VAL A 219 -7.12 24.48 7.86
CA VAL A 219 -5.78 24.46 7.26
C VAL A 219 -5.81 24.95 5.83
N ARG A 220 -4.66 25.43 5.37
CA ARG A 220 -4.42 25.73 3.95
C ARG A 220 -3.28 24.85 3.47
N ILE A 221 -3.52 24.03 2.45
CA ILE A 221 -2.53 23.08 1.94
C ILE A 221 -2.23 23.39 0.48
N THR A 222 -0.95 23.57 0.16
CA THR A 222 -0.44 23.70 -1.20
C THR A 222 0.23 22.40 -1.63
N TYR A 223 -0.28 21.80 -2.69
CA TYR A 223 0.23 20.57 -3.30
C TYR A 223 1.02 20.90 -4.57
N ARG A 224 2.27 20.46 -4.63
CA ARG A 224 3.16 20.65 -5.79
C ARG A 224 3.10 19.41 -6.70
N LEU A 225 2.07 19.34 -7.56
CA LEU A 225 1.79 18.15 -8.39
C LEU A 225 2.26 18.32 -9.85
N GLU A 226 3.26 19.18 -10.08
CA GLU A 226 3.95 19.32 -11.37
C GLU A 226 5.28 18.53 -11.28
N PRO A 227 5.41 17.38 -11.96
CA PRO A 227 6.64 16.57 -11.91
C PRO A 227 7.91 17.31 -12.31
N ASP A 228 7.85 18.23 -13.27
CA ASP A 228 8.98 19.10 -13.65
C ASP A 228 9.53 19.88 -12.43
N ASP A 229 8.65 20.30 -11.52
CA ASP A 229 9.03 21.04 -10.32
C ASP A 229 9.68 20.11 -9.30
N PHE A 230 8.98 19.06 -8.83
CA PHE A 230 9.57 18.24 -7.76
C PHE A 230 10.82 17.46 -8.22
N LEU A 231 10.88 16.95 -9.46
CA LEU A 231 12.04 16.19 -9.94
C LEU A 231 13.31 17.04 -10.05
N PHE A 232 13.19 18.29 -10.50
CA PHE A 232 14.36 19.13 -10.81
C PHE A 232 14.58 20.30 -9.85
N ASN A 233 13.67 20.53 -8.91
CA ASN A 233 13.79 21.58 -7.88
C ASN A 233 13.85 20.98 -6.47
N TYR A 234 12.95 20.05 -6.13
CA TYR A 234 12.88 19.46 -4.79
C TYR A 234 13.88 18.32 -4.58
N MET A 235 13.84 17.31 -5.44
CA MET A 235 14.63 16.09 -5.30
C MET A 235 16.15 16.30 -5.26
N PRO A 236 16.77 17.21 -6.03
CA PRO A 236 18.23 17.39 -5.96
C PRO A 236 18.72 17.75 -4.54
N ALA A 237 17.88 18.40 -3.75
CA ALA A 237 18.22 18.86 -2.42
C ALA A 237 17.87 17.83 -1.32
N VAL A 238 16.91 16.94 -1.57
CA VAL A 238 16.41 15.96 -0.58
C VAL A 238 16.95 14.55 -0.85
N GLU A 239 17.15 14.20 -2.12
CA GLU A 239 17.50 12.85 -2.60
C GLU A 239 18.61 12.90 -3.65
N PRO A 240 19.83 13.35 -3.28
CA PRO A 240 20.88 13.65 -4.23
C PRO A 240 21.33 12.43 -5.05
N GLY A 241 21.36 11.24 -4.42
CA GLY A 241 21.70 9.98 -5.07
C GLY A 241 20.70 9.62 -6.18
N PRO A 242 19.43 9.36 -5.84
CA PRO A 242 18.39 9.07 -6.82
C PRO A 242 18.30 10.14 -7.92
N TYR A 243 18.35 11.43 -7.57
CA TYR A 243 18.37 12.49 -8.59
C TYR A 243 19.52 12.32 -9.58
N ALA A 244 20.76 12.18 -9.10
CA ALA A 244 21.94 12.13 -9.95
C ALA A 244 21.99 10.87 -10.82
N VAL A 245 21.57 9.72 -10.30
CA VAL A 245 21.70 8.41 -10.97
C VAL A 245 20.47 8.07 -11.83
N THR A 246 19.31 8.65 -11.52
CA THR A 246 18.03 8.28 -12.15
C THR A 246 17.34 9.46 -12.83
N TYR A 247 17.09 10.57 -12.13
CA TYR A 247 16.15 11.61 -12.61
C TYR A 247 16.79 12.77 -13.36
N SER A 248 18.11 12.96 -13.23
CA SER A 248 18.84 14.06 -13.85
C SER A 248 19.02 13.90 -15.37
N PHE A 249 18.76 12.70 -15.92
CA PHE A 249 18.77 12.40 -17.35
C PHE A 249 17.43 12.80 -17.97
N SER A 250 17.41 13.85 -18.78
CA SER A 250 16.15 14.43 -19.29
C SER A 250 15.61 13.71 -20.53
N ALA A 251 14.35 13.90 -20.95
CA ALA A 251 14.03 15.02 -21.87
C ALA A 251 12.52 15.39 -22.00
N LEU A 252 12.16 16.61 -21.60
CA LEU A 252 10.89 17.28 -21.98
C LEU A 252 11.00 17.89 -23.39
N PRO A 253 9.91 17.98 -24.19
CA PRO A 253 8.56 18.43 -23.78
C PRO A 253 7.45 17.37 -23.59
N VAL A 254 7.67 16.08 -23.91
CA VAL A 254 6.61 15.03 -23.91
C VAL A 254 6.81 13.94 -22.85
N PHE A 255 8.05 13.64 -22.47
CA PHE A 255 8.35 12.62 -21.46
C PHE A 255 9.22 13.21 -20.34
N LEU A 256 9.07 12.67 -19.14
CA LEU A 256 10.05 12.78 -18.09
C LEU A 256 10.63 11.39 -17.90
N ARG A 257 11.88 11.23 -18.31
CA ARG A 257 12.57 9.97 -18.13
C ARG A 257 12.90 9.80 -16.64
N SER A 258 12.56 8.65 -16.08
CA SER A 258 12.57 8.42 -14.64
C SER A 258 13.05 6.99 -14.29
N SER A 259 14.17 6.52 -14.87
CA SER A 259 14.92 5.26 -14.53
C SER A 259 15.28 4.37 -15.73
N ASP A 260 16.01 3.29 -15.40
CA ASP A 260 16.54 2.24 -16.28
C ASP A 260 15.85 0.90 -16.09
N CYS A 261 14.79 0.83 -15.29
CA CYS A 261 14.03 -0.41 -15.19
C CYS A 261 12.51 -0.21 -15.25
N CYS A 262 11.89 0.79 -14.60
CA CYS A 262 10.42 0.73 -14.46
C CYS A 262 9.65 2.06 -14.43
N CYS A 263 10.25 3.21 -14.77
CA CYS A 263 9.48 4.45 -14.76
C CYS A 263 9.93 5.49 -15.80
N SER A 264 8.93 6.03 -16.48
CA SER A 264 8.94 7.29 -17.19
C SER A 264 7.55 7.89 -17.03
N LEU A 265 7.48 9.22 -16.94
CA LEU A 265 6.22 9.93 -16.89
C LEU A 265 5.95 10.50 -18.26
N MET A 266 4.91 9.99 -18.90
CA MET A 266 4.41 10.49 -20.15
C MET A 266 3.46 11.66 -19.90
N ARG A 267 3.57 12.71 -20.70
CA ARG A 267 2.65 13.83 -20.68
C ARG A 267 1.53 13.63 -21.69
N THR A 268 0.29 13.68 -21.21
CA THR A 268 -0.91 13.59 -22.07
C THR A 268 -0.95 14.79 -23.05
N PRO A 269 -1.01 14.57 -24.37
CA PRO A 269 -1.04 15.64 -25.36
C PRO A 269 -2.47 16.13 -25.64
N GLU A 270 -2.58 17.25 -26.34
CA GLU A 270 -3.84 17.65 -26.98
C GLU A 270 -4.23 16.64 -28.08
N PRO A 271 -5.53 16.38 -28.33
CA PRO A 271 -6.72 17.02 -27.74
C PRO A 271 -7.35 16.21 -26.59
N TYR A 272 -6.58 15.35 -25.92
CA TYR A 272 -7.11 14.49 -24.85
C TYR A 272 -7.54 15.32 -23.63
N LEU A 273 -8.56 14.84 -22.90
CA LEU A 273 -9.21 15.57 -21.80
C LEU A 273 -8.22 16.12 -20.76
N TRP A 274 -7.20 15.33 -20.44
CA TRP A 274 -6.19 15.64 -19.43
C TRP A 274 -4.90 16.21 -20.02
N ALA A 275 -4.99 16.92 -21.15
CA ALA A 275 -3.83 17.53 -21.79
C ALA A 275 -2.94 18.30 -20.79
N GLY A 276 -1.67 17.92 -20.77
CA GLY A 276 -0.63 18.44 -19.91
C GLY A 276 -0.46 17.75 -18.56
N ALA A 277 -1.33 16.80 -18.18
CA ALA A 277 -1.12 15.91 -17.04
C ALA A 277 -0.03 14.87 -17.35
N PHE A 278 0.51 14.22 -16.32
CA PHE A 278 1.58 13.24 -16.39
C PHE A 278 1.16 11.90 -15.81
N TRP A 279 1.55 10.80 -16.45
CA TRP A 279 1.24 9.46 -16.00
C TRP A 279 2.42 8.51 -16.26
N GLY A 280 2.61 7.53 -15.39
CA GLY A 280 3.62 6.48 -15.56
C GLY A 280 3.27 5.57 -16.72
N ASN A 281 4.06 5.60 -17.79
CA ASN A 281 3.80 4.81 -19.00
C ASN A 281 4.56 3.48 -19.04
N HIS A 282 5.34 3.17 -18.01
CA HIS A 282 5.82 1.81 -17.74
C HIS A 282 4.99 1.24 -16.60
N ASN A 283 3.71 1.00 -16.89
CA ASN A 283 2.81 0.42 -15.91
C ASN A 283 3.24 -1.01 -15.60
N SER A 284 3.59 -1.28 -14.34
CA SER A 284 4.10 -2.59 -13.95
C SER A 284 2.95 -3.52 -13.59
N ARG A 285 3.12 -4.80 -13.94
CA ARG A 285 2.38 -5.93 -13.34
C ARG A 285 2.35 -5.85 -11.81
N ASP A 286 3.35 -5.24 -11.17
CA ASP A 286 3.42 -5.12 -9.71
C ASP A 286 2.30 -4.24 -9.13
N ASN A 287 1.86 -3.19 -9.84
CA ASN A 287 0.81 -2.30 -9.31
C ASN A 287 -0.61 -2.77 -9.68
N PHE A 288 -0.71 -3.75 -10.58
CA PHE A 288 -1.99 -4.22 -11.10
C PHE A 288 -2.88 -4.89 -10.04
N PRO A 289 -2.36 -5.79 -9.17
CA PRO A 289 -3.16 -6.41 -8.11
C PRO A 289 -3.83 -5.40 -7.17
N ASP A 290 -3.09 -4.39 -6.69
CA ASP A 290 -3.68 -3.33 -5.86
C ASP A 290 -4.79 -2.59 -6.60
N LEU A 291 -4.54 -2.09 -7.81
CA LEU A 291 -5.57 -1.39 -8.60
C LEU A 291 -6.82 -2.24 -8.81
N ALA A 292 -6.65 -3.51 -9.18
CA ALA A 292 -7.75 -4.46 -9.36
C ALA A 292 -8.52 -4.68 -8.05
N PHE A 293 -7.83 -4.73 -6.91
CA PHE A 293 -8.44 -4.82 -5.58
C PHE A 293 -9.38 -3.64 -5.28
N GLY A 294 -8.95 -2.42 -5.63
CA GLY A 294 -9.77 -1.22 -5.55
C GLY A 294 -11.01 -1.28 -6.43
N PHE A 295 -10.87 -1.77 -7.66
CA PHE A 295 -11.99 -1.93 -8.58
C PHE A 295 -13.00 -2.99 -8.14
N ILE A 296 -12.52 -4.11 -7.60
CA ILE A 296 -13.39 -5.16 -7.01
C ILE A 296 -14.14 -4.60 -5.80
N THR A 297 -13.49 -3.77 -4.99
CA THR A 297 -14.20 -3.04 -3.92
C THR A 297 -15.29 -2.12 -4.48
N ALA A 298 -15.03 -1.42 -5.60
CA ALA A 298 -16.07 -0.64 -6.27
C ALA A 298 -17.22 -1.52 -6.78
N MET A 299 -16.95 -2.73 -7.28
CA MET A 299 -17.98 -3.71 -7.65
C MET A 299 -18.83 -4.10 -6.43
N ARG A 300 -18.19 -4.38 -5.29
CA ARG A 300 -18.87 -4.69 -4.03
C ARG A 300 -19.75 -3.55 -3.54
N ILE A 301 -19.28 -2.31 -3.62
CA ILE A 301 -20.07 -1.12 -3.29
C ILE A 301 -21.35 -1.05 -4.14
N VAL A 302 -21.24 -1.34 -5.44
CA VAL A 302 -22.37 -1.34 -6.37
C VAL A 302 -23.34 -2.48 -6.08
N GLU A 303 -22.82 -3.68 -5.78
CA GLU A 303 -23.59 -4.87 -5.43
C GLU A 303 -24.37 -4.68 -4.13
N GLU A 304 -23.71 -4.23 -3.05
CA GLU A 304 -24.34 -4.08 -1.74
C GLU A 304 -25.38 -2.95 -1.72
N GLY A 305 -25.18 -1.90 -2.54
CA GLY A 305 -26.19 -0.84 -2.71
C GLY A 305 -26.38 0.07 -1.49
N LEU A 306 -25.47 0.02 -0.51
CA LEU A 306 -25.67 0.65 0.81
C LEU A 306 -25.21 2.12 0.89
N VAL A 307 -24.33 2.55 -0.02
CA VAL A 307 -23.70 3.88 0.02
C VAL A 307 -24.60 5.00 -0.52
N PRO A 308 -24.33 6.27 -0.17
CA PRO A 308 -25.04 7.41 -0.73
C PRO A 308 -24.88 7.56 -2.25
N PRO A 309 -25.79 8.29 -2.93
CA PRO A 309 -25.84 8.38 -4.39
C PRO A 309 -24.54 8.82 -5.06
N GLU A 310 -23.83 9.76 -4.47
CA GLU A 310 -22.58 10.32 -5.01
C GLU A 310 -21.46 9.26 -5.00
N VAL A 311 -21.34 8.51 -3.91
CA VAL A 311 -20.38 7.40 -3.80
C VAL A 311 -20.79 6.26 -4.73
N MET A 312 -22.08 5.95 -4.84
CA MET A 312 -22.61 4.94 -5.76
C MET A 312 -22.29 5.29 -7.22
N ASP A 313 -22.43 6.55 -7.63
CA ASP A 313 -22.11 7.00 -8.99
C ASP A 313 -20.61 6.88 -9.29
N ALA A 314 -19.75 7.30 -8.35
CA ALA A 314 -18.30 7.12 -8.47
C ALA A 314 -17.91 5.63 -8.55
N ALA A 315 -18.50 4.78 -7.72
CA ALA A 315 -18.27 3.34 -7.75
C ALA A 315 -18.67 2.73 -9.09
N ARG A 316 -19.85 3.08 -9.64
CA ARG A 316 -20.28 2.61 -10.97
C ARG A 316 -19.30 3.03 -12.07
N LYS A 317 -18.83 4.27 -12.04
CA LYS A 317 -17.84 4.75 -13.03
C LYS A 317 -16.50 4.04 -12.89
N ALA A 318 -16.07 3.75 -11.66
CA ALA A 318 -14.86 2.96 -11.40
C ALA A 318 -15.02 1.52 -11.92
N VAL A 319 -16.19 0.90 -11.75
CA VAL A 319 -16.50 -0.43 -12.33
C VAL A 319 -16.47 -0.39 -13.86
N GLU A 320 -16.98 0.68 -14.50
CA GLU A 320 -16.89 0.79 -15.96
C GLU A 320 -15.46 1.02 -16.46
N ALA A 321 -14.63 1.76 -15.72
CA ALA A 321 -13.20 1.89 -16.00
C ALA A 321 -12.49 0.53 -15.86
N SER A 322 -12.78 -0.18 -14.76
CA SER A 322 -12.29 -1.53 -14.48
C SER A 322 -12.54 -2.50 -15.64
N LYS A 323 -13.79 -2.54 -16.14
CA LYS A 323 -14.16 -3.38 -17.29
C LYS A 323 -13.33 -3.08 -18.53
N ARG A 324 -13.13 -1.81 -18.85
CA ARG A 324 -12.32 -1.41 -20.02
C ARG A 324 -10.85 -1.80 -19.85
N ILE A 325 -10.30 -1.67 -18.64
CA ILE A 325 -8.95 -2.11 -18.31
C ILE A 325 -8.84 -3.62 -18.47
N GLY A 326 -9.73 -4.38 -17.81
CA GLY A 326 -9.77 -5.83 -17.90
C GLY A 326 -9.94 -6.34 -19.33
N ASP A 327 -10.87 -5.75 -20.09
CA ASP A 327 -11.10 -6.11 -21.50
C ASP A 327 -9.87 -5.84 -22.37
N LEU A 328 -9.16 -4.72 -22.16
CA LEU A 328 -7.95 -4.41 -22.91
C LEU A 328 -6.82 -5.39 -22.58
N ILE A 329 -6.65 -5.72 -21.29
CA ILE A 329 -5.65 -6.70 -20.85
C ILE A 329 -5.96 -8.08 -21.42
N VAL A 330 -7.21 -8.55 -21.30
CA VAL A 330 -7.64 -9.86 -21.81
C VAL A 330 -7.46 -9.97 -23.32
N ALA A 331 -7.79 -8.91 -24.07
CA ALA A 331 -7.66 -8.89 -25.53
C ALA A 331 -6.20 -8.99 -26.00
N ASN A 332 -5.24 -8.49 -25.23
CA ASN A 332 -3.82 -8.46 -25.58
C ASN A 332 -2.97 -9.45 -24.78
N SER A 333 -3.52 -10.08 -23.75
CA SER A 333 -2.81 -10.88 -22.75
C SER A 333 -1.66 -10.11 -22.08
N ALA A 334 -1.79 -8.79 -21.96
CA ALA A 334 -0.80 -7.89 -21.38
C ALA A 334 -1.42 -6.54 -20.99
N ILE A 335 -0.84 -5.88 -19.99
CA ILE A 335 -1.09 -4.49 -19.66
C ILE A 335 -0.50 -3.62 -20.77
N MET A 336 -1.35 -2.83 -21.40
CA MET A 336 -0.97 -1.98 -22.54
C MET A 336 -0.60 -0.57 -22.08
N THR A 337 0.28 0.08 -22.84
CA THR A 337 0.75 1.45 -22.61
C THR A 337 1.17 2.14 -23.91
N VAL A 338 1.62 3.38 -23.81
CA VAL A 338 2.32 4.14 -24.85
C VAL A 338 3.77 4.31 -24.42
N ASP A 339 4.74 3.77 -25.17
CA ASP A 339 6.16 3.90 -24.83
C ASP A 339 6.81 5.17 -25.44
N GLU A 340 8.08 5.39 -25.14
CA GLU A 340 8.88 6.52 -25.65
C GLU A 340 9.22 6.41 -27.15
N HIS A 341 9.05 5.22 -27.72
CA HIS A 341 9.54 4.86 -29.05
C HIS A 341 8.45 4.91 -30.11
N HIS A 342 7.18 4.99 -29.69
CA HIS A 342 6.01 5.03 -30.54
C HIS A 342 5.25 6.36 -30.42
N THR A 343 4.36 6.62 -31.39
CA THR A 343 3.44 7.77 -31.34
C THR A 343 2.35 7.54 -30.30
N TYR A 344 1.78 8.62 -29.75
CA TYR A 344 0.77 8.56 -28.68
C TYR A 344 -0.37 7.56 -28.92
N ASP A 345 -0.83 7.42 -30.17
CA ASP A 345 -1.98 6.58 -30.51
C ASP A 345 -1.64 5.08 -30.71
N VAL A 346 -0.38 4.68 -30.48
CA VAL A 346 0.07 3.30 -30.64
C VAL A 346 0.25 2.68 -29.26
N LEU A 347 -0.57 1.67 -28.97
CA LEU A 347 -0.47 0.88 -27.75
C LEU A 347 0.45 -0.31 -27.94
N VAL A 348 1.31 -0.54 -26.95
CA VAL A 348 2.24 -1.67 -26.86
C VAL A 348 2.14 -2.31 -25.48
N PRO A 349 2.55 -3.57 -25.29
CA PRO A 349 2.69 -4.13 -23.95
C PRO A 349 3.68 -3.30 -23.14
N SER A 350 3.32 -2.99 -21.90
CA SER A 350 4.15 -2.21 -21.00
C SER A 350 5.51 -2.87 -20.76
N GLY A 351 6.57 -2.08 -20.61
CA GLY A 351 7.92 -2.59 -20.39
C GLY A 351 8.56 -3.37 -21.56
N SER A 352 7.93 -3.46 -22.73
CA SER A 352 8.50 -4.16 -23.90
C SER A 352 9.88 -3.60 -24.30
N VAL A 353 10.04 -2.28 -24.20
CA VAL A 353 11.29 -1.57 -24.47
C VAL A 353 11.44 -0.50 -23.40
N ARG A 354 12.55 -0.52 -22.66
CA ARG A 354 12.88 0.48 -21.65
C ARG A 354 13.03 1.89 -22.25
N PRO A 355 12.96 2.95 -21.42
CA PRO A 355 13.17 4.31 -21.90
C PRO A 355 14.56 4.57 -22.54
N ASP A 356 15.59 3.74 -22.32
CA ASP A 356 16.88 3.79 -23.04
C ASP A 356 16.92 3.00 -24.34
N GLY A 357 15.86 2.27 -24.67
CA GLY A 357 15.84 1.38 -25.83
C GLY A 357 16.37 -0.02 -25.55
N GLU A 358 16.74 -0.36 -24.31
CA GLU A 358 17.05 -1.74 -23.94
C GLU A 358 15.75 -2.57 -23.90
N THR A 359 15.78 -3.78 -24.44
CA THR A 359 14.67 -4.73 -24.32
C THR A 359 14.84 -5.50 -23.02
N GLU A 360 13.78 -5.60 -22.22
CA GLU A 360 13.79 -6.46 -21.03
C GLU A 360 13.63 -7.93 -21.43
N ASN A 361 14.23 -8.83 -20.66
CA ASN A 361 14.05 -10.26 -20.90
C ASN A 361 12.63 -10.73 -20.54
N GLU A 362 11.95 -10.00 -19.65
CA GLU A 362 10.52 -10.08 -19.37
C GLU A 362 9.97 -8.67 -19.46
N ASP A 363 8.95 -8.45 -20.28
CA ASP A 363 8.29 -7.15 -20.30
C ASP A 363 7.44 -6.94 -19.03
N LEU A 364 7.37 -5.70 -18.51
CA LEU A 364 6.62 -5.36 -17.29
C LEU A 364 5.10 -5.53 -17.43
N GLY A 365 4.60 -5.59 -18.67
CA GLY A 365 3.17 -5.60 -18.98
C GLY A 365 2.57 -6.99 -19.04
N THR A 366 3.35 -8.02 -19.34
CA THR A 366 2.88 -9.39 -19.33
C THR A 366 2.69 -9.85 -17.89
N LEU A 367 1.50 -10.37 -17.64
CA LEU A 367 1.14 -10.92 -16.34
C LEU A 367 2.04 -12.14 -16.11
N ALA A 368 2.84 -12.11 -15.04
CA ALA A 368 3.92 -13.07 -14.80
C ALA A 368 3.43 -14.42 -14.28
N ASP A 369 2.19 -14.46 -13.79
CA ASP A 369 1.59 -15.62 -13.15
C ASP A 369 0.12 -15.78 -13.53
N CYS A 370 -0.41 -16.96 -13.21
CA CYS A 370 -1.78 -17.32 -13.53
C CYS A 370 -2.80 -16.51 -12.71
N GLN A 371 -2.48 -16.16 -11.48
CA GLN A 371 -3.39 -15.49 -10.56
C GLN A 371 -3.70 -14.09 -11.06
N MET A 372 -2.69 -13.34 -11.52
CA MET A 372 -2.87 -12.04 -12.18
C MET A 372 -3.64 -12.17 -13.50
N ALA A 373 -3.38 -13.21 -14.31
CA ALA A 373 -4.12 -13.45 -15.54
C ALA A 373 -5.62 -13.68 -15.28
N PHE A 374 -5.96 -14.49 -14.28
CA PHE A 374 -7.35 -14.68 -13.87
C PHE A 374 -7.95 -13.42 -13.26
N LEU A 375 -7.17 -12.62 -12.52
CA LEU A 375 -7.61 -11.34 -11.98
C LEU A 375 -8.00 -10.35 -13.08
N ALA A 376 -7.25 -10.29 -14.18
CA ALA A 376 -7.63 -9.47 -15.34
C ALA A 376 -8.98 -9.88 -15.94
N HIS A 377 -9.28 -11.18 -15.96
CA HIS A 377 -10.60 -11.68 -16.34
C HIS A 377 -11.68 -11.30 -15.32
N ALA A 378 -11.38 -11.38 -14.01
CA ALA A 378 -12.32 -11.03 -12.95
C ALA A 378 -12.82 -9.58 -13.06
N ILE A 379 -11.93 -8.65 -13.41
CA ILE A 379 -12.28 -7.24 -13.60
C ILE A 379 -12.77 -6.88 -15.01
N SER A 380 -12.79 -7.84 -15.94
CA SER A 380 -13.25 -7.62 -17.32
C SER A 380 -14.79 -7.59 -17.44
N SER A 381 -15.31 -7.16 -18.59
CA SER A 381 -16.75 -7.21 -18.87
C SER A 381 -17.32 -8.64 -18.85
N LYS A 382 -16.51 -9.65 -19.17
CA LYS A 382 -16.94 -11.06 -19.13
C LYS A 382 -17.00 -11.60 -17.69
N GLY A 383 -16.18 -11.04 -16.80
CA GLY A 383 -15.91 -11.60 -15.49
C GLY A 383 -15.11 -12.92 -15.55
N LEU A 384 -14.80 -13.45 -14.38
CA LEU A 384 -14.21 -14.77 -14.19
C LEU A 384 -15.30 -15.74 -13.72
N SER A 385 -15.35 -16.93 -14.35
CA SER A 385 -16.25 -18.03 -13.98
C SER A 385 -15.46 -19.21 -13.38
N TYR A 386 -16.13 -20.03 -12.56
CA TYR A 386 -15.55 -21.28 -12.06
C TYR A 386 -16.18 -22.54 -12.70
N PRO A 387 -15.39 -23.55 -13.12
CA PRO A 387 -13.92 -23.55 -13.16
C PRO A 387 -13.38 -22.51 -14.18
N PRO A 388 -12.17 -21.98 -13.97
CA PRO A 388 -11.60 -21.00 -14.87
C PRO A 388 -11.41 -21.56 -16.28
N GLU A 389 -11.77 -20.77 -17.29
CA GLU A 389 -11.39 -21.08 -18.68
C GLU A 389 -9.88 -20.91 -18.86
N PRO A 390 -9.22 -21.66 -19.78
CA PRO A 390 -7.80 -21.46 -20.06
C PRO A 390 -7.49 -20.03 -20.53
N VAL A 391 -6.52 -19.38 -19.88
CA VAL A 391 -6.07 -18.00 -20.18
C VAL A 391 -4.60 -17.97 -20.58
N LYS A 392 -4.21 -17.00 -21.39
CA LYS A 392 -2.80 -16.80 -21.77
C LYS A 392 -2.10 -15.92 -20.76
N ALA A 393 -0.93 -16.35 -20.31
CA ALA A 393 -0.01 -15.57 -19.49
C ALA A 393 1.37 -15.64 -20.15
N PRO A 394 1.63 -14.84 -21.21
CA PRO A 394 2.86 -14.96 -21.99
C PRO A 394 4.14 -14.61 -21.19
N GLY A 395 4.03 -13.91 -20.07
CA GLY A 395 5.12 -13.70 -19.12
C GLY A 395 5.42 -14.98 -18.32
N SER A 396 6.70 -15.32 -18.15
CA SER A 396 7.09 -16.55 -17.47
C SER A 396 8.54 -16.52 -17.00
N ILE A 397 8.71 -16.50 -15.68
CA ILE A 397 10.02 -16.51 -15.00
C ILE A 397 10.83 -17.79 -15.24
N GLU A 398 10.14 -18.86 -15.65
CA GLU A 398 10.76 -20.13 -16.00
C GLU A 398 11.79 -20.02 -17.14
N TYR A 399 11.57 -19.09 -18.09
CA TYR A 399 12.54 -18.89 -19.17
C TYR A 399 13.87 -18.36 -18.61
N LEU A 400 13.83 -17.38 -17.70
CA LEU A 400 15.02 -16.86 -17.02
C LEU A 400 15.71 -17.92 -16.16
N LEU A 401 14.94 -18.66 -15.37
CA LEU A 401 15.47 -19.69 -14.48
C LEU A 401 16.22 -20.78 -15.25
N VAL A 402 15.62 -21.30 -16.33
CA VAL A 402 16.22 -22.39 -17.08
C VAL A 402 17.33 -21.90 -18.01
N ASP A 403 17.26 -20.70 -18.58
CA ASP A 403 18.37 -20.16 -19.37
C ASP A 403 19.62 -19.93 -18.51
N THR A 404 19.42 -19.65 -17.22
CA THR A 404 20.51 -19.41 -16.26
C THR A 404 21.06 -20.69 -15.65
N LEU A 405 20.19 -21.56 -15.13
CA LEU A 405 20.58 -22.74 -14.36
C LEU A 405 20.69 -24.00 -15.22
N GLY A 406 20.12 -24.00 -16.42
CA GLY A 406 20.10 -25.15 -17.34
C GLY A 406 19.57 -26.41 -16.65
N ASP A 407 20.27 -27.53 -16.85
CA ASP A 407 19.90 -28.83 -16.29
C ASP A 407 20.04 -28.93 -14.75
N LEU A 408 20.54 -27.87 -14.09
CA LEU A 408 20.63 -27.85 -12.63
C LEU A 408 19.26 -27.62 -11.98
N VAL A 409 18.31 -26.97 -12.64
CA VAL A 409 16.98 -26.73 -12.07
C VAL A 409 15.98 -27.75 -12.60
N GLU A 410 15.21 -28.37 -11.70
CA GLU A 410 14.05 -29.19 -12.06
C GLU A 410 12.88 -28.26 -12.42
N CYS A 411 12.98 -27.62 -13.59
CA CYS A 411 11.98 -26.69 -14.07
C CYS A 411 11.51 -27.06 -15.48
N GLN A 412 10.22 -27.33 -15.62
CA GLN A 412 9.62 -27.52 -16.93
C GLN A 412 9.33 -26.16 -17.55
N LYS A 413 10.03 -25.82 -18.65
CA LYS A 413 9.67 -24.65 -19.47
C LYS A 413 8.27 -24.86 -20.04
N PRO A 414 7.32 -23.91 -19.86
CA PRO A 414 6.05 -23.97 -20.56
C PRO A 414 6.26 -23.74 -22.06
N ASP A 415 5.35 -24.27 -22.88
CA ASP A 415 5.25 -23.87 -24.29
C ASP A 415 4.86 -22.39 -24.35
N TYR A 416 5.46 -21.63 -25.28
CA TYR A 416 5.10 -20.21 -25.48
C TYR A 416 3.91 -20.06 -26.45
N PRO A 417 2.87 -19.29 -26.10
CA PRO A 417 2.66 -18.63 -24.82
C PRO A 417 2.17 -19.62 -23.74
N ARG A 418 2.54 -19.39 -22.47
CA ARG A 418 2.04 -20.17 -21.34
C ARG A 418 0.51 -20.05 -21.26
N ILE A 419 -0.14 -21.18 -21.00
CA ILE A 419 -1.59 -21.28 -20.82
C ILE A 419 -1.86 -21.68 -19.37
N CYS A 420 -2.55 -20.81 -18.65
CA CYS A 420 -3.01 -21.03 -17.29
C CYS A 420 -4.38 -21.70 -17.30
N THR A 421 -4.53 -22.77 -16.53
CA THR A 421 -5.78 -23.55 -16.45
C THR A 421 -6.34 -23.68 -15.03
N SER A 422 -5.56 -23.31 -14.01
CA SER A 422 -5.95 -23.38 -12.60
C SER A 422 -5.32 -22.26 -11.77
N LEU A 423 -6.02 -21.80 -10.74
CA LEU A 423 -5.50 -20.88 -9.73
C LEU A 423 -4.32 -21.46 -8.94
N HIS A 424 -4.16 -22.78 -8.92
CA HIS A 424 -3.09 -23.45 -8.19
C HIS A 424 -1.76 -23.42 -8.93
N GLU A 425 -1.75 -23.13 -10.23
CA GLU A 425 -0.53 -23.16 -11.05
C GLU A 425 0.46 -22.11 -10.60
N ALA A 426 1.65 -22.57 -10.22
CA ALA A 426 2.80 -21.76 -9.83
C ALA A 426 3.82 -21.74 -10.97
N PHE A 427 5.11 -21.91 -10.69
CA PHE A 427 6.15 -21.92 -11.72
C PHE A 427 6.62 -23.34 -12.02
N CYS A 428 7.28 -23.52 -13.18
CA CYS A 428 8.06 -24.72 -13.48
C CYS A 428 7.23 -26.01 -13.55
N GLY A 429 5.95 -25.91 -13.91
CA GLY A 429 5.00 -27.03 -13.96
C GLY A 429 4.51 -27.50 -12.59
N ARG A 430 4.71 -26.68 -11.55
CA ARG A 430 4.29 -26.97 -10.17
C ARG A 430 3.04 -26.19 -9.76
N THR A 431 2.54 -26.55 -8.59
CA THR A 431 1.49 -25.84 -7.85
C THR A 431 2.10 -25.10 -6.66
N TRP A 432 1.40 -24.11 -6.12
CA TRP A 432 1.87 -23.39 -4.93
C TRP A 432 2.09 -24.34 -3.74
N ALA A 433 1.22 -25.34 -3.57
CA ALA A 433 1.36 -26.42 -2.58
C ALA A 433 2.68 -27.20 -2.63
N ASP A 434 3.31 -27.33 -3.80
CA ASP A 434 4.54 -28.13 -3.98
C ASP A 434 5.73 -27.32 -4.52
N MET A 435 5.64 -25.99 -4.51
CA MET A 435 6.75 -25.11 -4.92
C MET A 435 8.00 -25.31 -4.06
N ASP A 436 7.84 -25.65 -2.77
CA ASP A 436 8.96 -25.97 -1.88
C ASP A 436 9.73 -27.25 -2.29
N GLN A 437 9.08 -28.14 -3.06
CA GLN A 437 9.66 -29.38 -3.57
C GLN A 437 10.49 -29.19 -4.85
N MET A 438 10.50 -28.00 -5.46
CA MET A 438 11.36 -27.72 -6.62
C MET A 438 12.84 -27.97 -6.27
N LYS A 439 13.58 -28.64 -7.15
CA LYS A 439 14.97 -29.00 -6.89
C LYS A 439 15.95 -28.19 -7.72
N ILE A 440 17.07 -27.84 -7.09
CA ILE A 440 18.26 -27.30 -7.74
C ILE A 440 19.44 -28.23 -7.40
N GLY A 441 20.07 -28.84 -8.41
CA GLY A 441 21.14 -29.81 -8.26
C GLY A 441 20.71 -31.10 -7.53
N GLY A 442 19.42 -31.45 -7.59
CA GLY A 442 18.85 -32.61 -6.91
C GLY A 442 18.47 -32.38 -5.43
N THR A 443 18.68 -31.17 -4.90
CA THR A 443 18.30 -30.77 -3.54
C THR A 443 17.10 -29.84 -3.60
N PRO A 444 16.08 -29.96 -2.71
CA PRO A 444 15.03 -28.95 -2.61
C PRO A 444 15.61 -27.55 -2.49
N TRP A 445 15.11 -26.60 -3.27
CA TRP A 445 15.73 -25.29 -3.41
C TRP A 445 15.75 -24.53 -2.09
N LEU A 446 14.69 -24.62 -1.28
CA LEU A 446 14.66 -24.01 0.05
C LEU A 446 15.66 -24.62 1.02
N ASP A 447 15.94 -25.91 0.92
CA ASP A 447 17.00 -26.54 1.72
C ASP A 447 18.39 -26.05 1.30
N LEU A 448 18.60 -25.81 0.00
CA LEU A 448 19.83 -25.18 -0.49
C LEU A 448 19.98 -23.76 0.07
N VAL A 449 18.90 -22.96 0.06
CA VAL A 449 18.93 -21.59 0.62
C VAL A 449 19.19 -21.63 2.13
N ARG A 450 18.55 -22.54 2.88
CA ARG A 450 18.81 -22.76 4.32
C ARG A 450 20.28 -23.09 4.58
N GLN A 451 20.87 -24.01 3.82
CA GLN A 451 22.29 -24.36 3.96
C GLN A 451 23.21 -23.16 3.70
N ILE A 452 22.89 -22.34 2.70
CA ILE A 452 23.64 -21.12 2.40
C ILE A 452 23.54 -20.15 3.59
N GLU A 453 22.34 -19.90 4.11
CA GLU A 453 22.11 -19.02 5.27
C GLU A 453 22.78 -19.54 6.56
N GLU A 454 22.76 -20.84 6.80
CA GLU A 454 23.46 -21.47 7.92
C GLU A 454 24.96 -21.23 7.85
N SER A 455 25.54 -21.35 6.64
CA SER A 455 26.97 -21.19 6.40
C SER A 455 27.42 -19.72 6.40
N SER A 456 26.57 -18.81 5.92
CA SER A 456 26.86 -17.40 5.78
C SER A 456 25.59 -16.58 6.01
N PRO A 457 25.30 -16.19 7.27
CA PRO A 457 24.07 -15.48 7.62
C PRO A 457 23.89 -14.17 6.84
N GLY A 458 22.67 -13.91 6.38
CA GLY A 458 22.29 -12.79 5.53
C GLY A 458 22.50 -13.04 4.04
N SER A 459 22.93 -14.24 3.65
CA SER A 459 23.09 -14.61 2.24
C SER A 459 21.78 -15.01 1.59
N ALA A 460 20.82 -15.57 2.34
CA ALA A 460 19.49 -15.88 1.80
C ALA A 460 18.78 -14.62 1.31
N GLU A 461 18.83 -13.52 2.05
CA GLU A 461 18.23 -12.25 1.63
C GLU A 461 18.82 -11.75 0.31
N LYS A 462 20.13 -11.86 0.12
CA LYS A 462 20.78 -11.47 -1.14
C LYS A 462 20.41 -12.38 -2.31
N LEU A 463 20.01 -13.61 -2.01
CA LEU A 463 19.74 -14.64 -3.00
C LEU A 463 18.28 -14.64 -3.45
N ILE A 464 17.34 -14.56 -2.50
CA ILE A 464 15.90 -14.72 -2.75
C ILE A 464 15.07 -13.58 -2.14
N GLY A 465 15.71 -12.54 -1.60
CA GLY A 465 15.01 -11.44 -0.92
C GLY A 465 14.06 -10.68 -1.85
N SER A 466 14.52 -10.35 -3.05
CA SER A 466 13.72 -9.66 -4.07
C SER A 466 12.58 -10.50 -4.66
N PHE A 467 12.67 -11.84 -4.57
CA PHE A 467 11.54 -12.71 -4.93
C PHE A 467 10.32 -12.48 -4.01
N GLN A 468 10.52 -11.95 -2.80
CA GLN A 468 9.40 -11.63 -1.90
C GLN A 468 8.54 -10.47 -2.42
N ASP A 469 9.09 -9.56 -3.20
CA ASP A 469 8.34 -8.44 -3.78
C ASP A 469 7.37 -9.00 -4.85
N ASP A 470 7.86 -9.79 -5.80
CA ASP A 470 7.01 -10.52 -6.77
C ASP A 470 5.97 -11.39 -6.06
N PHE A 471 6.38 -12.05 -4.97
CA PHE A 471 5.51 -12.94 -4.19
C PHE A 471 4.37 -12.19 -3.48
N TYR A 472 4.62 -10.96 -3.02
CA TYR A 472 3.59 -10.12 -2.42
C TYR A 472 2.48 -9.80 -3.43
N GLU A 473 2.85 -9.47 -4.67
CA GLU A 473 1.88 -9.11 -5.71
C GLU A 473 1.01 -10.29 -6.15
N ILE A 474 1.58 -11.50 -6.23
CA ILE A 474 0.83 -12.74 -6.45
C ILE A 474 -0.15 -12.99 -5.29
N THR A 475 0.32 -12.83 -4.05
CA THR A 475 -0.52 -12.99 -2.86
C THR A 475 -1.69 -12.00 -2.86
N LEU A 476 -1.42 -10.74 -3.21
CA LEU A 476 -2.44 -9.69 -3.32
C LEU A 476 -3.42 -9.99 -4.47
N ALA A 477 -2.95 -10.53 -5.59
CA ALA A 477 -3.82 -10.93 -6.70
C ALA A 477 -4.80 -12.04 -6.28
N VAL A 478 -4.34 -13.03 -5.51
CA VAL A 478 -5.22 -14.07 -4.96
C VAL A 478 -6.19 -13.50 -3.92
N MET A 479 -5.73 -12.60 -3.06
CA MET A 479 -6.61 -11.91 -2.12
C MET A 479 -7.71 -11.12 -2.85
N ALA A 480 -7.37 -10.48 -3.97
CA ALA A 480 -8.35 -9.81 -4.82
C ALA A 480 -9.35 -10.79 -5.44
N LEU A 481 -8.89 -11.97 -5.89
CA LEU A 481 -9.78 -13.03 -6.36
C LEU A 481 -10.72 -13.56 -5.26
N VAL A 482 -10.27 -13.64 -4.01
CA VAL A 482 -11.14 -13.95 -2.86
C VAL A 482 -12.25 -12.89 -2.71
N GLU A 483 -11.91 -11.60 -2.72
CA GLU A 483 -12.92 -10.52 -2.66
C GLU A 483 -13.87 -10.54 -3.86
N TYR A 484 -13.36 -10.81 -5.07
CA TYR A 484 -14.19 -10.91 -6.26
C TYR A 484 -15.19 -12.05 -6.12
N ALA A 485 -14.74 -13.24 -5.72
CA ALA A 485 -15.59 -14.41 -5.54
C ALA A 485 -16.68 -14.16 -4.51
N ASP A 486 -16.34 -13.54 -3.37
CA ASP A 486 -17.30 -13.14 -2.35
C ASP A 486 -18.30 -12.10 -2.88
N THR A 487 -17.84 -11.15 -3.69
CA THR A 487 -18.67 -10.09 -4.29
C THR A 487 -19.67 -10.62 -5.31
N VAL A 488 -19.27 -11.61 -6.12
CA VAL A 488 -20.14 -12.23 -7.13
C VAL A 488 -20.89 -13.46 -6.62
N HIS A 489 -20.71 -13.79 -5.33
CA HIS A 489 -21.30 -14.95 -4.65
C HIS A 489 -20.93 -16.30 -5.31
N ASP A 490 -19.71 -16.44 -5.81
CA ASP A 490 -19.17 -17.71 -6.34
C ASP A 490 -18.40 -18.46 -5.24
N GLU A 491 -19.13 -19.27 -4.47
CA GLU A 491 -18.56 -20.04 -3.35
C GLU A 491 -17.44 -20.99 -3.79
N ALA A 492 -17.52 -21.54 -5.01
CA ALA A 492 -16.54 -22.51 -5.50
C ALA A 492 -15.22 -21.82 -5.87
N LEU A 493 -15.29 -20.69 -6.59
CA LEU A 493 -14.13 -19.83 -6.82
C LEU A 493 -13.53 -19.33 -5.50
N GLY A 494 -14.39 -18.92 -4.56
CA GLY A 494 -13.99 -18.40 -3.26
C GLY A 494 -13.29 -19.43 -2.38
N ALA A 495 -13.70 -20.70 -2.46
CA ALA A 495 -13.00 -21.80 -1.78
C ALA A 495 -11.64 -22.10 -2.42
N ASP A 496 -11.59 -22.14 -3.75
CA ASP A 496 -10.35 -22.42 -4.51
C ASP A 496 -9.29 -21.32 -4.29
N ALA A 497 -9.69 -20.05 -4.39
CA ALA A 497 -8.80 -18.91 -4.15
C ALA A 497 -8.29 -18.86 -2.69
N ARG A 498 -9.12 -19.22 -1.71
CA ARG A 498 -8.71 -19.31 -0.30
C ARG A 498 -7.69 -20.41 -0.04
N GLU A 499 -7.80 -21.55 -0.72
CA GLU A 499 -6.80 -22.62 -0.62
C GLU A 499 -5.46 -22.16 -1.21
N VAL A 500 -5.48 -21.55 -2.39
CA VAL A 500 -4.25 -20.99 -2.99
C VAL A 500 -3.63 -19.91 -2.11
N LEU A 501 -4.43 -19.03 -1.51
CA LEU A 501 -3.92 -18.02 -0.59
C LEU A 501 -3.25 -18.67 0.62
N LYS A 502 -3.84 -19.73 1.16
CA LYS A 502 -3.27 -20.50 2.28
C LYS A 502 -1.90 -21.10 1.93
N GLU A 503 -1.74 -21.61 0.71
CA GLU A 503 -0.46 -22.11 0.21
C GLU A 503 0.58 -20.99 0.10
N LEU A 504 0.17 -19.83 -0.43
CA LEU A 504 1.04 -18.66 -0.57
C LEU A 504 1.50 -18.11 0.79
N VAL A 505 0.59 -17.92 1.75
CA VAL A 505 0.97 -17.41 3.07
C VAL A 505 1.82 -18.41 3.86
N ALA A 506 1.72 -19.71 3.59
CA ALA A 506 2.63 -20.72 4.13
C ALA A 506 4.06 -20.52 3.60
N LEU A 507 4.21 -20.34 2.27
CA LEU A 507 5.49 -20.00 1.65
C LEU A 507 6.05 -18.66 2.14
N MET A 508 5.21 -17.64 2.34
CA MET A 508 5.64 -16.35 2.90
C MET A 508 6.30 -16.52 4.27
N ARG A 509 5.76 -17.38 5.13
CA ARG A 509 6.33 -17.69 6.45
C ARG A 509 7.64 -18.46 6.34
N GLU A 510 7.71 -19.43 5.43
CA GLU A 510 8.95 -20.17 5.15
C GLU A 510 10.07 -19.24 4.66
N PHE A 511 9.78 -18.32 3.73
CA PHE A 511 10.73 -17.30 3.30
C PHE A 511 11.16 -16.40 4.47
N GLY A 512 10.22 -15.93 5.29
CA GLY A 512 10.53 -15.15 6.48
C GLY A 512 11.46 -15.87 7.46
N ASP A 513 11.20 -17.17 7.71
CA ASP A 513 12.02 -18.01 8.59
C ASP A 513 13.46 -18.13 8.08
N ILE A 514 13.61 -18.38 6.78
CA ILE A 514 14.92 -18.55 6.14
C ILE A 514 15.69 -17.23 6.06
N ILE A 515 15.02 -16.14 5.65
CA ILE A 515 15.68 -14.89 5.28
C ILE A 515 15.96 -14.02 6.51
N TYR A 516 14.98 -13.90 7.41
CA TYR A 516 14.98 -12.84 8.42
C TYR A 516 15.19 -13.34 9.85
N LYS A 517 14.77 -14.56 10.20
CA LYS A 517 14.75 -15.01 11.60
C LYS A 517 16.08 -14.87 12.33
N LYS A 518 17.19 -15.15 11.64
CA LYS A 518 18.53 -15.15 12.24
C LYS A 518 19.19 -13.77 12.27
N THR A 519 18.97 -12.96 11.25
CA THR A 519 19.73 -11.72 11.00
C THR A 519 18.91 -10.45 11.20
N LYS A 520 17.57 -10.58 11.13
CA LYS A 520 16.59 -9.50 11.01
C LYS A 520 15.28 -9.84 11.76
N PRO A 521 15.30 -10.05 13.09
CA PRO A 521 14.12 -10.54 13.83
C PRO A 521 12.89 -9.63 13.77
N ALA A 522 13.08 -8.32 13.59
CA ALA A 522 11.99 -7.37 13.40
C ALA A 522 11.25 -7.61 12.07
N GLN A 523 11.99 -7.71 10.95
CA GLN A 523 11.41 -8.06 9.65
C GLN A 523 10.75 -9.44 9.65
N TYR A 524 11.30 -10.40 10.42
CA TYR A 524 10.66 -11.71 10.59
C TYR A 524 9.28 -11.60 11.24
N LYS A 525 9.17 -10.85 12.35
CA LYS A 525 7.87 -10.61 13.01
C LYS A 525 6.90 -9.88 12.08
N GLU A 526 7.37 -8.91 11.31
CA GLU A 526 6.54 -8.22 10.31
C GLU A 526 6.03 -9.18 9.22
N ARG A 527 6.84 -10.12 8.74
CA ARG A 527 6.38 -11.12 7.77
C ARG A 527 5.32 -12.05 8.35
N LEU A 528 5.50 -12.52 9.57
CA LEU A 528 4.49 -13.35 10.25
C LEU A 528 3.17 -12.58 10.42
N TYR A 529 3.26 -11.32 10.85
CA TYR A 529 2.13 -10.42 10.98
C TYR A 529 1.38 -10.23 9.66
N ARG A 530 2.09 -9.91 8.57
CA ARG A 530 1.49 -9.75 7.23
C ARG A 530 0.84 -11.03 6.71
N ALA A 531 1.48 -12.19 6.93
CA ALA A 531 0.89 -13.48 6.54
C ALA A 531 -0.43 -13.75 7.29
N ALA A 532 -0.45 -13.52 8.60
CA ALA A 532 -1.66 -13.70 9.41
C ALA A 532 -2.76 -12.68 9.05
N LEU A 533 -2.40 -11.46 8.64
CA LEU A 533 -3.36 -10.49 8.13
C LEU A 533 -4.01 -10.97 6.83
N PHE A 534 -3.27 -11.52 5.87
CA PHE A 534 -3.87 -12.07 4.65
C PHE A 534 -4.82 -13.24 4.94
N GLU A 535 -4.46 -14.12 5.88
CA GLU A 535 -5.36 -15.21 6.31
C GLU A 535 -6.64 -14.68 6.95
N ALA A 536 -6.50 -13.70 7.85
CA ALA A 536 -7.63 -13.07 8.54
C ALA A 536 -8.51 -12.29 7.56
N TRP A 537 -7.90 -11.57 6.62
CA TRP A 537 -8.61 -10.94 5.51
C TRP A 537 -9.37 -12.00 4.73
N ALA A 538 -8.79 -13.10 4.29
CA ALA A 538 -9.55 -14.11 3.56
C ALA A 538 -10.62 -14.86 4.39
N GLY A 539 -10.68 -14.63 5.71
CA GLY A 539 -11.62 -15.30 6.61
C GLY A 539 -11.29 -16.79 6.78
N LEU A 540 -10.00 -17.15 6.76
CA LEU A 540 -9.56 -18.53 6.97
C LEU A 540 -9.78 -18.93 8.43
N LYS A 541 -10.45 -20.07 8.65
CA LYS A 541 -10.80 -20.55 10.01
C LYS A 541 -9.57 -20.97 10.82
N ASP A 542 -8.49 -21.33 10.16
CA ASP A 542 -7.22 -21.75 10.73
C ASP A 542 -6.13 -20.66 10.65
N ALA A 543 -6.54 -19.39 10.46
CA ALA A 543 -5.64 -18.26 10.52
C ALA A 543 -4.82 -18.27 11.82
N ARG A 544 -3.51 -18.04 11.71
CA ARG A 544 -2.61 -18.03 12.87
C ARG A 544 -2.68 -16.69 13.60
N ILE A 545 -3.77 -16.47 14.32
CA ILE A 545 -4.05 -15.20 15.01
C ILE A 545 -2.98 -14.79 16.03
N ASP A 546 -2.25 -15.75 16.60
CA ASP A 546 -1.12 -15.48 17.52
C ASP A 546 -0.03 -14.63 16.85
N ASP A 547 0.18 -14.78 15.54
CA ASP A 547 1.17 -14.00 14.78
C ASP A 547 0.74 -12.52 14.64
N LEU A 548 -0.53 -12.17 14.88
CA LEU A 548 -1.03 -10.79 14.90
C LEU A 548 -0.64 -10.03 16.19
N GLY A 549 -0.38 -10.75 17.28
CA GLY A 549 -0.14 -10.18 18.61
C GLY A 549 -1.26 -9.20 19.01
N ASN A 550 -0.88 -8.07 19.62
CA ASN A 550 -1.81 -6.99 19.97
C ASN A 550 -1.99 -5.95 18.84
N LEU A 551 -1.64 -6.29 17.59
CA LEU A 551 -1.71 -5.38 16.45
C LEU A 551 -0.87 -4.09 16.62
N GLU A 552 0.29 -4.19 17.29
CA GLU A 552 1.23 -3.07 17.48
C GLU A 552 1.63 -2.37 16.16
N PRO A 553 1.83 -3.07 15.02
CA PRO A 553 2.08 -2.40 13.74
C PRO A 553 0.94 -1.48 13.30
N GLU A 554 -0.32 -1.88 13.51
CA GLU A 554 -1.49 -1.08 13.17
C GLU A 554 -1.57 0.16 14.08
N GLU A 555 -1.38 -0.02 15.39
CA GLU A 555 -1.36 1.09 16.34
C GLU A 555 -0.27 2.12 15.97
N ALA A 556 0.92 1.65 15.61
CA ALA A 556 2.02 2.51 15.15
C ALA A 556 1.67 3.28 13.87
N GLN A 557 1.00 2.65 12.90
CA GLN A 557 0.57 3.34 11.67
C GLN A 557 -0.46 4.43 11.97
N ILE A 558 -1.48 4.14 12.77
CA ILE A 558 -2.50 5.13 13.16
C ILE A 558 -1.87 6.30 13.94
N ALA A 559 -0.99 6.01 14.89
CA ALA A 559 -0.28 7.03 15.65
C ALA A 559 0.58 7.92 14.75
N ARG A 560 1.23 7.37 13.71
CA ARG A 560 1.96 8.16 12.71
C ARG A 560 1.04 9.11 11.95
N PHE A 561 -0.15 8.66 11.54
CA PHE A 561 -1.14 9.53 10.89
C PHE A 561 -1.61 10.67 11.81
N GLU A 562 -1.94 10.37 13.06
CA GLU A 562 -2.32 11.40 14.05
C GLU A 562 -1.16 12.38 14.32
N GLY A 563 0.07 11.87 14.31
CA GLY A 563 1.29 12.67 14.41
C GLY A 563 1.43 13.71 13.29
N LEU A 564 0.97 13.41 12.06
CA LEU A 564 0.99 14.38 10.96
C LEU A 564 0.03 15.56 11.18
N LEU A 565 -1.11 15.35 11.83
CA LEU A 565 -2.05 16.44 12.16
C LEU A 565 -1.48 17.38 13.22
N SER A 566 -0.66 16.85 14.12
CA SER A 566 -0.08 17.55 15.26
C SER A 566 1.39 17.94 15.06
N MET A 567 1.97 17.70 13.87
CA MET A 567 3.39 17.94 13.60
C MET A 567 3.79 19.40 13.89
N PRO A 568 4.97 19.68 14.45
CA PRO A 568 5.39 21.06 14.68
C PRO A 568 5.69 21.80 13.36
N ASP A 569 5.83 23.12 13.44
CA ASP A 569 6.35 23.92 12.33
C ASP A 569 7.72 23.39 11.89
N THR A 570 7.88 23.23 10.59
CA THR A 570 9.12 22.72 10.01
C THR A 570 10.12 23.85 9.85
N SER A 571 11.41 23.53 9.98
CA SER A 571 12.50 24.48 9.79
C SER A 571 13.40 24.02 8.65
N THR A 572 14.13 24.97 8.07
CA THR A 572 15.14 24.66 7.05
C THR A 572 16.16 23.67 7.60
N ALA A 573 16.33 22.55 6.90
CA ALA A 573 17.31 21.54 7.24
C ALA A 573 18.74 22.11 7.08
N PRO A 574 19.71 21.65 7.90
CA PRO A 574 21.11 21.95 7.67
C PRO A 574 21.53 21.52 6.26
N LEU A 575 22.29 22.36 5.56
CA LEU A 575 22.82 21.98 4.26
C LEU A 575 23.76 20.78 4.41
N MET A 576 23.49 19.73 3.64
CA MET A 576 24.48 18.72 3.29
C MET A 576 25.77 19.37 2.80
N THR A 577 26.90 18.85 3.24
CA THR A 577 28.22 19.15 2.68
C THR A 577 28.36 18.52 1.29
N GLN A 578 29.29 19.04 0.48
CA GLN A 578 29.57 18.44 -0.84
C GLN A 578 29.97 16.97 -0.71
N GLN A 579 30.76 16.63 0.31
CA GLN A 579 31.17 15.24 0.58
C GLN A 579 29.96 14.31 0.81
N GLN A 580 28.94 14.77 1.54
CA GLN A 580 27.73 13.98 1.76
C GLN A 580 26.95 13.73 0.47
N ILE A 581 26.88 14.74 -0.40
CA ILE A 581 26.27 14.59 -1.73
C ILE A 581 27.09 13.59 -2.57
N ASP A 582 28.41 13.74 -2.62
CA ASP A 582 29.28 12.88 -3.40
C ASP A 582 29.20 11.42 -2.94
N ASP A 583 29.13 11.18 -1.63
CA ASP A 583 29.00 9.84 -1.06
C ASP A 583 27.61 9.24 -1.32
N ALA A 584 26.54 10.04 -1.22
CA ALA A 584 25.19 9.58 -1.56
C ALA A 584 25.09 9.17 -3.04
N VAL A 585 25.64 9.98 -3.95
CA VAL A 585 25.64 9.69 -5.39
C VAL A 585 26.51 8.48 -5.71
N ARG A 586 27.69 8.35 -5.08
CA ARG A 586 28.56 7.18 -5.28
C ARG A 586 27.91 5.90 -4.80
N ASN A 587 27.25 5.94 -3.64
CA ASN A 587 26.56 4.76 -3.09
C ASN A 587 25.44 4.32 -4.03
N GLU A 588 24.61 5.25 -4.50
CA GLU A 588 23.52 4.98 -5.44
C GLU A 588 24.07 4.39 -6.75
N LEU A 589 25.09 5.04 -7.32
CA LEU A 589 25.72 4.61 -8.57
C LEU A 589 26.38 3.22 -8.45
N SER A 590 26.91 2.88 -7.27
CA SER A 590 27.55 1.58 -7.05
C SER A 590 26.55 0.42 -7.04
N GLY A 591 25.29 0.68 -6.67
CA GLY A 591 24.19 -0.30 -6.70
C GLY A 591 23.53 -0.42 -8.07
N ALA A 592 23.73 0.56 -8.95
CA ALA A 592 23.08 0.61 -10.25
C ALA A 592 23.66 -0.39 -11.27
N SER A 593 22.89 -0.70 -12.31
CA SER A 593 23.32 -1.62 -13.38
C SER A 593 24.53 -1.08 -14.15
N ALA A 594 25.24 -1.96 -14.87
CA ALA A 594 26.38 -1.56 -15.68
C ALA A 594 26.01 -0.54 -16.79
N SER A 595 24.79 -0.61 -17.33
CA SER A 595 24.29 0.36 -18.31
C SER A 595 24.05 1.72 -17.67
N VAL A 596 23.42 1.77 -16.49
CA VAL A 596 23.23 3.01 -15.70
C VAL A 596 24.58 3.66 -15.40
N GLN A 597 25.54 2.88 -14.88
CA GLN A 597 26.87 3.37 -14.53
C GLN A 597 27.60 3.96 -15.73
N LYS A 598 27.51 3.28 -16.88
CA LYS A 598 28.09 3.77 -18.13
C LYS A 598 27.44 5.07 -18.56
N ARG A 599 26.10 5.14 -18.57
CA ARG A 599 25.38 6.36 -18.96
C ARG A 599 25.71 7.53 -18.05
N TYR A 600 25.73 7.33 -16.73
CA TYR A 600 26.14 8.36 -15.79
C TYR A 600 27.53 8.89 -16.13
N LYS A 601 28.49 7.99 -16.35
CA LYS A 601 29.86 8.35 -16.72
C LYS A 601 29.92 9.10 -18.06
N ASP A 602 29.13 8.69 -19.05
CA ASP A 602 29.08 9.36 -20.36
C ASP A 602 28.43 10.76 -20.26
N ALA A 603 27.47 10.96 -19.36
CA ALA A 603 26.76 12.22 -19.16
C ALA A 603 27.49 13.23 -18.27
N TYR A 604 28.13 12.74 -17.19
CA TYR A 604 28.64 13.56 -16.10
C TYR A 604 30.13 13.37 -15.83
N GLY A 605 30.74 12.25 -16.28
CA GLY A 605 32.11 11.91 -15.95
C GLY A 605 32.29 11.73 -14.44
N GLU A 606 33.22 12.50 -13.86
CA GLU A 606 33.47 12.52 -12.41
C GLU A 606 32.73 13.67 -11.70
N GLU A 607 32.03 14.55 -12.44
CA GLU A 607 31.31 15.69 -11.86
C GLU A 607 29.93 15.25 -11.37
N VAL A 608 29.61 15.50 -10.11
CA VAL A 608 28.27 15.25 -9.57
C VAL A 608 27.32 16.36 -10.05
N PRO A 609 26.11 16.05 -10.56
CA PRO A 609 25.17 17.06 -11.09
C PRO A 609 24.47 17.91 -10.01
N ILE A 610 25.02 17.95 -8.79
CA ILE A 610 24.55 18.73 -7.65
C ILE A 610 25.77 19.33 -6.96
N ARG A 611 25.72 20.62 -6.63
CA ARG A 611 26.78 21.29 -5.86
C ARG A 611 26.25 22.21 -4.78
N VAL A 612 26.98 22.25 -3.67
CA VAL A 612 26.69 23.15 -2.55
C VAL A 612 27.22 24.55 -2.84
N THR A 613 26.39 25.56 -2.63
CA THR A 613 26.78 26.98 -2.69
C THR A 613 26.88 27.57 -1.27
N SER A 614 27.13 28.88 -1.14
CA SER A 614 27.30 29.51 0.18
C SER A 614 26.11 29.33 1.15
N ASN A 615 24.91 29.15 0.61
CA ASN A 615 23.67 29.13 1.40
C ASN A 615 22.54 28.29 0.76
N SER A 616 22.83 27.50 -0.26
CA SER A 616 21.81 26.75 -1.04
C SER A 616 22.49 25.66 -1.89
N TYR A 617 21.74 25.06 -2.80
CA TYR A 617 22.24 24.10 -3.78
C TYR A 617 22.05 24.63 -5.19
N GLU A 618 22.91 24.19 -6.10
CA GLU A 618 22.64 24.21 -7.52
C GLU A 618 22.59 22.78 -8.04
N ALA A 619 21.73 22.52 -9.02
CA ALA A 619 21.67 21.25 -9.72
C ALA A 619 21.58 21.48 -11.23
N ARG A 620 22.00 20.48 -12.01
CA ARG A 620 21.86 20.46 -13.47
C ARG A 620 21.29 19.12 -13.94
N GLY A 621 20.74 19.10 -15.14
CA GLY A 621 20.32 17.88 -15.84
C GLY A 621 21.25 17.52 -16.99
N TYR A 622 20.84 16.56 -17.82
CA TYR A 622 21.52 16.20 -19.06
C TYR A 622 20.56 16.19 -20.27
N PRO A 623 20.92 16.81 -21.41
CA PRO A 623 22.17 17.53 -21.64
C PRO A 623 22.18 18.92 -20.98
N GLU A 624 23.38 19.41 -20.58
CA GLU A 624 23.53 20.67 -19.85
C GLU A 624 22.99 21.89 -20.62
N GLN A 625 23.00 21.86 -21.95
CA GLN A 625 22.47 22.93 -22.79
C GLN A 625 20.96 23.15 -22.55
N ASP A 626 20.22 22.09 -22.27
CA ASP A 626 18.77 22.11 -22.06
C ASP A 626 18.44 22.23 -20.57
N TYR A 627 19.35 21.75 -19.71
CA TYR A 627 19.20 21.72 -18.25
C TYR A 627 20.47 22.21 -17.55
N PRO A 628 20.77 23.52 -17.63
CA PRO A 628 21.99 24.09 -17.07
C PRO A 628 21.93 24.11 -15.54
N TRP A 629 23.08 24.38 -14.92
CA TRP A 629 23.15 24.67 -13.49
C TRP A 629 22.17 25.76 -13.10
N ARG A 630 21.27 25.43 -12.17
CA ARG A 630 20.28 26.34 -11.61
C ARG A 630 20.21 26.18 -10.11
N GLN A 631 19.90 27.27 -9.42
CA GLN A 631 19.58 27.20 -8.01
C GLN A 631 18.33 26.34 -7.80
N VAL A 632 18.39 25.47 -6.79
CA VAL A 632 17.27 24.62 -6.38
C VAL A 632 16.90 24.92 -4.93
N GLU A 633 15.77 24.41 -4.47
CA GLU A 633 15.26 24.76 -3.15
C GLU A 633 16.13 24.24 -2.01
N THR A 634 16.02 24.90 -0.85
CA THR A 634 16.64 24.41 0.37
C THR A 634 15.61 23.56 1.12
N PRO A 635 15.95 22.32 1.54
CA PRO A 635 15.02 21.43 2.19
C PRO A 635 14.49 22.03 3.49
N HIS A 636 13.19 21.95 3.68
CA HIS A 636 12.52 22.32 4.93
C HIS A 636 11.30 21.43 5.21
N HIS A 637 11.18 20.33 4.47
CA HIS A 637 10.08 19.39 4.57
C HIS A 637 10.49 18.19 5.44
N LEU A 638 9.56 17.68 6.22
CA LEU A 638 9.64 16.36 6.82
C LEU A 638 9.29 15.32 5.74
N VAL A 639 10.24 14.46 5.40
CA VAL A 639 10.00 13.34 4.49
C VAL A 639 9.39 12.18 5.28
N THR A 640 8.26 11.67 4.83
CA THR A 640 7.60 10.49 5.40
C THR A 640 7.07 9.60 4.27
N GLY A 641 6.90 8.31 4.58
CA GLY A 641 6.29 7.36 3.66
C GLY A 641 6.03 5.99 4.27
N GLY A 642 5.53 5.06 3.46
CA GLY A 642 5.18 3.70 3.90
C GLY A 642 4.09 3.71 4.99
N LEU A 643 3.06 4.53 4.77
CA LEU A 643 1.91 4.67 5.66
C LEU A 643 0.71 3.91 5.07
N GLU A 644 0.37 2.79 5.69
CA GLU A 644 -0.77 1.94 5.29
C GLU A 644 -2.01 2.37 6.10
N LEU A 645 -3.05 2.88 5.43
CA LEU A 645 -4.26 3.40 6.09
C LEU A 645 -5.20 2.26 6.52
N LEU A 646 -5.37 2.09 7.84
CA LEU A 646 -6.38 1.22 8.45
C LEU A 646 -6.27 -0.23 7.96
N TYR A 647 -5.05 -0.76 7.84
CA TYR A 647 -4.77 -2.01 7.15
C TYR A 647 -5.46 -3.21 7.84
N ALA A 648 -5.50 -3.23 9.18
CA ALA A 648 -6.17 -4.28 9.94
C ALA A 648 -7.70 -4.11 10.10
N ILE A 649 -8.35 -3.08 9.52
CA ILE A 649 -9.78 -2.81 9.76
C ILE A 649 -10.71 -3.94 9.31
N GLY A 650 -10.30 -4.74 8.31
CA GLY A 650 -11.08 -5.88 7.82
C GLY A 650 -11.33 -6.96 8.90
N LEU A 651 -10.49 -7.02 9.94
CA LEU A 651 -10.65 -7.97 11.05
C LEU A 651 -11.95 -7.71 11.84
N CYS A 652 -12.41 -6.45 11.93
CA CYS A 652 -13.67 -6.09 12.60
C CYS A 652 -14.89 -6.86 12.07
N GLU A 653 -14.88 -7.25 10.79
CA GLU A 653 -15.96 -8.03 10.18
C GLU A 653 -15.64 -9.52 10.17
N ARG A 654 -14.40 -9.89 9.81
CA ARG A 654 -14.04 -11.27 9.48
C ARG A 654 -13.54 -12.09 10.66
N MET A 655 -13.07 -11.44 11.72
CA MET A 655 -12.46 -12.06 12.90
C MET A 655 -12.90 -11.37 14.20
N LYS A 656 -14.21 -11.34 14.47
CA LYS A 656 -14.79 -10.65 15.65
C LYS A 656 -14.28 -11.17 16.99
N ASP A 657 -13.86 -12.43 17.05
CA ASP A 657 -13.26 -13.01 18.26
C ASP A 657 -11.86 -12.47 18.55
N VAL A 658 -11.22 -11.82 17.57
CA VAL A 658 -9.89 -11.20 17.67
C VAL A 658 -10.00 -9.68 17.80
N VAL A 659 -10.79 -9.05 16.93
CA VAL A 659 -11.04 -7.60 16.93
C VAL A 659 -12.53 -7.35 16.73
N ASP A 660 -13.19 -6.78 17.74
CA ASP A 660 -14.60 -6.40 17.65
C ASP A 660 -14.75 -4.88 17.69
N CYS A 661 -15.33 -4.31 16.64
CA CYS A 661 -15.48 -2.87 16.48
C CYS A 661 -16.87 -2.34 16.89
N SER A 662 -17.66 -3.15 17.61
CA SER A 662 -18.97 -2.78 18.15
C SER A 662 -18.90 -1.59 19.10
N TRP A 663 -17.96 -1.60 20.06
CA TRP A 663 -17.68 -0.45 20.93
C TRP A 663 -17.04 0.71 20.18
N ALA A 664 -16.08 0.40 19.29
CA ALA A 664 -15.38 1.40 18.49
C ALA A 664 -16.36 2.29 17.70
N ARG A 665 -17.44 1.69 17.17
CA ARG A 665 -18.51 2.38 16.45
C ARG A 665 -19.24 3.44 17.28
N LEU A 666 -19.40 3.22 18.58
CA LEU A 666 -20.06 4.17 19.49
C LEU A 666 -19.22 5.45 19.63
N GLY A 667 -17.89 5.31 19.61
CA GLY A 667 -16.96 6.42 19.70
C GLY A 667 -16.73 6.90 21.13
N CYS A 668 -15.80 7.84 21.26
CA CYS A 668 -15.31 8.32 22.55
C CYS A 668 -16.39 9.07 23.36
N SER A 669 -17.28 9.80 22.68
CA SER A 669 -18.32 10.62 23.32
C SER A 669 -19.31 9.83 24.18
N TYR A 670 -19.40 8.51 23.99
CA TYR A 670 -20.28 7.65 24.80
C TYR A 670 -19.71 7.42 26.21
N ALA A 671 -18.39 7.21 26.31
CA ALA A 671 -17.69 6.97 27.57
C ALA A 671 -17.27 8.26 28.29
N ASP A 672 -17.36 9.41 27.62
CA ASP A 672 -17.16 10.74 28.20
C ASP A 672 -18.43 11.17 28.98
N VAL A 673 -18.47 10.80 30.26
CA VAL A 673 -19.60 10.99 31.15
C VAL A 673 -19.80 12.48 31.46
N ASN A 674 -18.71 13.24 31.56
CA ASN A 674 -18.72 14.66 31.92
C ASN A 674 -18.92 15.61 30.71
N LYS A 675 -18.71 15.11 29.49
CA LYS A 675 -18.80 15.81 28.19
C LYS A 675 -17.76 16.90 27.96
N ASP A 676 -16.55 16.70 28.48
CA ASP A 676 -15.44 17.65 28.31
C ASP A 676 -14.56 17.38 27.07
N GLY A 677 -14.86 16.32 26.31
CA GLY A 677 -14.20 15.98 25.05
C GLY A 677 -13.18 14.85 25.16
N LYS A 678 -13.01 14.24 26.33
CA LYS A 678 -12.05 13.15 26.57
C LYS A 678 -12.57 12.21 27.64
N VAL A 679 -11.97 11.03 27.73
CA VAL A 679 -12.28 10.07 28.80
C VAL A 679 -11.09 9.95 29.74
N ASP A 680 -11.28 10.40 30.98
CA ASP A 680 -10.23 10.40 31.99
C ASP A 680 -10.70 9.94 33.39
N GLU A 681 -9.91 10.25 34.42
CA GLU A 681 -10.19 9.87 35.80
C GLU A 681 -11.47 10.51 36.36
N ILE A 682 -11.90 11.67 35.81
CA ILE A 682 -13.15 12.32 36.20
C ILE A 682 -14.33 11.45 35.75
N ASP A 683 -14.31 10.93 34.53
CA ASP A 683 -15.34 10.01 34.02
C ASP A 683 -15.39 8.72 34.82
N SER A 684 -14.21 8.19 35.18
CA SER A 684 -14.09 7.01 36.04
C SER A 684 -14.75 7.22 37.41
N ALA A 685 -14.56 8.40 38.02
CA ALA A 685 -15.20 8.75 39.29
C ALA A 685 -16.71 8.95 39.16
N LEU A 686 -17.18 9.58 38.08
CA LEU A 686 -18.61 9.77 37.81
C LEU A 686 -19.32 8.45 37.54
N PHE A 687 -18.71 7.58 36.74
CA PHE A 687 -19.20 6.23 36.48
C PHE A 687 -19.32 5.43 37.79
N SER A 688 -18.27 5.43 38.62
CA SER A 688 -18.28 4.71 39.92
C SER A 688 -19.41 5.20 40.83
N THR A 689 -19.66 6.52 40.83
CA THR A 689 -20.76 7.13 41.58
C THR A 689 -22.12 6.69 41.04
N ALA A 690 -22.29 6.71 39.72
CA ALA A 690 -23.52 6.30 39.04
C ALA A 690 -23.80 4.81 39.21
N ARG A 691 -22.80 3.94 39.03
CA ARG A 691 -22.92 2.49 39.23
C ARG A 691 -23.41 2.16 40.64
N THR A 692 -22.89 2.84 41.65
CA THR A 692 -23.35 2.69 43.03
C THR A 692 -24.82 3.14 43.18
N ALA A 693 -25.16 4.31 42.63
CA ALA A 693 -26.50 4.90 42.74
C ALA A 693 -27.59 4.11 41.98
N PHE A 694 -27.23 3.44 40.89
CA PHE A 694 -28.15 2.76 39.98
C PHE A 694 -28.01 1.22 39.96
N SER A 695 -27.24 0.62 40.87
CA SER A 695 -26.97 -0.83 41.00
C SER A 695 -28.18 -1.79 40.98
N SER A 696 -29.41 -1.28 41.09
CA SER A 696 -30.64 -2.08 40.95
C SER A 696 -31.77 -1.30 40.27
N VAL A 697 -31.44 -0.25 39.51
CA VAL A 697 -32.38 0.64 38.84
C VAL A 697 -32.17 0.50 37.33
N PRO A 698 -33.18 0.07 36.55
CA PRO A 698 -33.05 -0.01 35.10
C PRO A 698 -32.74 1.36 34.49
N CYS A 699 -31.77 1.40 33.59
CA CYS A 699 -31.33 2.57 32.86
C CYS A 699 -32.27 2.85 31.68
N ASN A 700 -32.68 4.10 31.55
CA ASN A 700 -33.56 4.54 30.47
C ASN A 700 -33.50 6.07 30.34
N ALA A 701 -34.15 6.60 29.29
CA ALA A 701 -34.14 8.04 29.03
C ALA A 701 -34.62 8.91 30.22
N SER A 702 -35.47 8.40 31.11
CA SER A 702 -36.00 9.19 32.25
C SER A 702 -35.03 9.36 33.41
N ASN A 703 -34.07 8.44 33.58
CA ASN A 703 -32.95 8.58 34.53
C ASN A 703 -31.64 8.92 33.83
N TYR A 704 -31.74 9.46 32.61
CA TYR A 704 -30.61 9.81 31.76
C TYR A 704 -29.67 8.62 31.51
N ASN A 705 -30.24 7.43 31.32
CA ASN A 705 -29.53 6.16 31.20
C ASN A 705 -28.54 5.96 32.35
N CYS A 706 -29.07 6.03 33.58
CA CYS A 706 -28.32 5.95 34.82
C CYS A 706 -27.20 6.99 34.92
N GLY A 707 -27.52 8.26 34.59
CA GLY A 707 -26.52 9.33 34.57
C GLY A 707 -25.43 9.15 33.51
N GLN A 708 -25.77 8.49 32.40
CA GLN A 708 -24.89 8.06 31.31
C GLN A 708 -23.91 6.94 31.65
N ALA A 709 -24.07 6.24 32.77
CA ALA A 709 -23.21 5.10 33.09
C ALA A 709 -23.60 3.80 32.35
N ASP A 710 -24.80 3.73 31.77
CA ASP A 710 -25.16 2.68 30.80
C ASP A 710 -24.61 3.07 29.42
N LEU A 711 -23.36 2.65 29.19
CA LEU A 711 -22.51 3.01 28.06
C LEU A 711 -22.86 2.19 26.82
N ASP A 712 -23.14 0.89 27.00
CA ASP A 712 -23.51 -0.02 25.90
C ASP A 712 -25.01 0.04 25.54
N ARG A 713 -25.82 0.74 26.34
CA ARG A 713 -27.28 0.93 26.19
C ARG A 713 -28.08 -0.36 26.38
N ASN A 714 -27.57 -1.32 27.14
CA ASN A 714 -28.28 -2.56 27.46
C ASN A 714 -29.38 -2.38 28.53
N GLY A 715 -29.43 -1.19 29.15
CA GLY A 715 -30.43 -0.84 30.16
C GLY A 715 -29.98 -1.09 31.61
N TRP A 716 -28.71 -1.40 31.83
CA TRP A 716 -28.11 -1.61 33.15
C TRP A 716 -26.75 -0.91 33.24
N VAL A 717 -26.22 -0.78 34.46
CA VAL A 717 -24.82 -0.41 34.68
C VAL A 717 -24.11 -1.63 35.23
N ASP A 718 -23.30 -2.30 34.41
CA ASP A 718 -22.72 -3.59 34.74
C ASP A 718 -21.20 -3.66 34.48
N ASP A 719 -20.66 -4.88 34.43
CA ASP A 719 -19.23 -5.12 34.19
C ASP A 719 -18.84 -4.84 32.73
N MET A 720 -19.79 -4.91 31.79
CA MET A 720 -19.58 -4.59 30.39
C MET A 720 -19.33 -3.08 30.21
N ASP A 721 -20.11 -2.25 30.91
CA ASP A 721 -19.89 -0.80 30.89
C ASP A 721 -18.55 -0.41 31.53
N GLU A 722 -18.16 -1.06 32.63
CA GLU A 722 -16.87 -0.80 33.25
C GLU A 722 -15.71 -1.20 32.33
N ALA A 723 -15.83 -2.33 31.64
CA ALA A 723 -14.84 -2.74 30.65
C ALA A 723 -14.77 -1.76 29.48
N PHE A 724 -15.92 -1.27 28.98
CA PHE A 724 -15.96 -0.27 27.92
C PHE A 724 -15.34 1.07 28.36
N LEU A 725 -15.63 1.54 29.57
CA LEU A 725 -15.01 2.74 30.14
C LEU A 725 -13.49 2.58 30.23
N ASN A 726 -13.01 1.43 30.71
CA ASN A 726 -11.59 1.15 30.83
C ASN A 726 -10.89 1.09 29.47
N ALA A 727 -11.53 0.50 28.46
CA ALA A 727 -11.03 0.51 27.07
C ALA A 727 -10.99 1.93 26.48
N SER A 728 -11.88 2.81 26.94
CA SER A 728 -12.01 4.18 26.43
C SER A 728 -11.06 5.19 27.05
N LYS A 729 -10.36 4.85 28.15
CA LYS A 729 -9.44 5.77 28.82
C LYS A 729 -8.39 6.34 27.87
N GLY A 730 -8.28 7.67 27.85
CA GLY A 730 -7.36 8.41 26.98
C GLY A 730 -7.90 8.69 25.57
N CYS A 731 -9.09 8.17 25.21
CA CYS A 731 -9.74 8.60 23.97
C CYS A 731 -10.13 10.08 24.06
N TYR A 732 -10.22 10.73 22.90
CA TYR A 732 -10.66 12.13 22.82
C TYR A 732 -11.35 12.44 21.48
N TYR A 733 -12.14 13.51 21.51
CA TYR A 733 -12.82 14.09 20.37
C TYR A 733 -12.87 15.61 20.48
N GLU A 734 -12.85 16.30 19.33
CA GLU A 734 -13.02 17.75 19.30
C GLU A 734 -14.50 18.09 19.44
N SER A 735 -14.84 18.98 20.39
CA SER A 735 -16.20 19.50 20.51
C SER A 735 -16.52 20.34 19.26
N ARG A 736 -17.44 19.84 18.43
CA ARG A 736 -17.83 20.48 17.17
C ARG A 736 -18.63 21.76 17.37
#